data_AF-A0A1D2WD28-F1
#
_entry.id   AF-A0A1D2WD28-F1
#
_cell.length_a   1.000
_cell.length_b   1.000
_cell.length_c   1.000
_cell.angle_alpha   90.00
_cell.angle_beta   90.00
_cell.angle_gamma   90.00
#
_symmetry.space_group_name_H-M   'P 1'
#
loop_
_entity.id
_entity.type
_entity.pdbx_description
1 polymer ?
#
loop_
_entity_poly.entity_id
_entity_poly.type
_entity_poly.pdbx_seq_one_letter_code
_entity_poly.pdbx_strand_id
1 'polypeptide(L)'
;MLFKQKIILTAIMAFAILCMTGTVSAANYNVNNTSYTSIFTSTGISSIFNLNGVDYTLKKGDTFTFMDGIYKNVAIILDKQVSILARGNVSLFSDGSSDIIQILSTANGTHVSGFNINGSLKVNGNNAIINNNSIVSSARDGIKISGDNVTVSNNTINGSTLSAVNSAGNNAHIENNYINSSRKDGISSSGSNAAITNNKIYYGLNGINSTGNNVYMENNSIYSSSNDGIISSGNKATIKSSVISFCGKNGINSKGNNANLNATNVTWNNAHGISSSGDNVTIYNSSSKYNKKSGIYSGGYHANLTLNDANYNKEHGIYSKGNNATISQSYTHYNDMNGMYVTGNNNMVNNSYAWLNSYSGVNSTGIGNKFSCIESKYNTLHGIYLSGANNTVSSSTLSYNTLNGIYSTGNNAQISYSYAAGNKNNGIRTSGNNATLYFIYDASSNSQNGIYSTGNNLQMSLVLGANSNKWNGIYLAGNNASVWYVTANNNTKNGIYSTCSNLYLYTVVSAGNNTWNGIHSAGSNAIISDVIASSNLKNGVHSTGSGANLVSITANSNKNNGILSSGSKVNIIYAKTNYNLLNGIYSTGSNALIRNSTSNSNKQNGIMSSSYQTTIYCCNMTKNSINGIYSTGSTVKIIKNKLSSNSNCGINSYGYNALIDSNTIYSNKYGVHSKGSKVFIYGNKIYSNKIHGICSLGSSSTIFSNNAYSNRGSGIYSTGSSAYIYKNTANSNYQNGIYSAGKSASLFYNTASCNKGSGIYSTGAKAQVARNTTKKNKVYGIYAKGKGTRMACNTSTGNKKKNVKR
;
A
#
# COMPACT_ATOMS: atom_id res chain seq x y z
N MET A 1 50.15 -23.77 58.86
CA MET A 1 50.59 -24.01 57.46
C MET A 1 51.13 -25.43 57.20
N LEU A 2 51.02 -26.37 58.15
CA LEU A 2 51.57 -27.74 58.02
C LEU A 2 50.55 -28.84 57.68
N PHE A 3 49.25 -28.52 57.58
CA PHE A 3 48.19 -29.49 57.26
C PHE A 3 47.81 -29.55 55.76
N LYS A 4 48.28 -28.60 54.92
CA LYS A 4 48.01 -28.59 53.46
C LYS A 4 49.03 -29.39 52.63
N GLN A 5 50.23 -29.68 53.14
CA GLN A 5 51.27 -30.38 52.38
C GLN A 5 51.13 -31.91 52.38
N LYS A 6 50.56 -32.52 53.44
CA LYS A 6 50.38 -33.98 53.49
C LYS A 6 49.26 -34.50 52.58
N ILE A 7 48.21 -33.71 52.32
CA ILE A 7 47.12 -34.10 51.41
C ILE A 7 47.57 -34.06 49.94
N ILE A 8 48.51 -33.18 49.59
CA ILE A 8 49.03 -33.06 48.22
C ILE A 8 50.00 -34.22 47.89
N LEU A 9 50.82 -34.68 48.84
CA LEU A 9 51.80 -35.75 48.57
C LEU A 9 51.16 -37.13 48.44
N THR A 10 50.11 -37.44 49.23
CA THR A 10 49.37 -38.71 49.10
C THR A 10 48.50 -38.75 47.85
N ALA A 11 47.98 -37.59 47.40
CA ALA A 11 47.29 -37.47 46.12
C ALA A 11 48.26 -37.66 44.93
N ILE A 12 49.49 -37.15 45.00
CA ILE A 12 50.50 -37.31 43.94
C ILE A 12 51.05 -38.74 43.86
N MET A 13 51.23 -39.45 44.98
CA MET A 13 51.67 -40.86 44.96
C MET A 13 50.55 -41.83 44.52
N ALA A 14 49.28 -41.57 44.88
CA ALA A 14 48.16 -42.34 44.35
C ALA A 14 47.98 -42.10 42.84
N PHE A 15 48.28 -40.89 42.34
CA PHE A 15 48.29 -40.59 40.90
C PHE A 15 49.49 -41.23 40.18
N ALA A 16 50.66 -41.32 40.81
CA ALA A 16 51.85 -41.95 40.23
C ALA A 16 51.74 -43.49 40.15
N ILE A 17 51.08 -44.14 41.12
CA ILE A 17 50.87 -45.60 41.11
C ILE A 17 49.72 -46.01 40.18
N LEU A 18 48.72 -45.15 39.95
CA LEU A 18 47.69 -45.42 38.93
C LEU A 18 48.18 -45.22 37.49
N CYS A 19 49.25 -44.43 37.28
CA CYS A 19 49.83 -44.17 35.95
C CYS A 19 50.94 -45.16 35.54
N MET A 20 51.32 -46.11 36.41
CA MET A 20 52.31 -47.15 36.12
C MET A 20 51.70 -48.53 35.79
N THR A 21 50.43 -48.60 35.39
CA THR A 21 49.97 -49.74 34.61
C THR A 21 50.59 -49.63 33.23
N GLY A 22 51.70 -50.33 33.00
CA GLY A 22 52.40 -50.32 31.71
C GLY A 22 51.41 -50.49 30.57
N THR A 23 51.34 -49.50 29.69
CA THR A 23 50.65 -49.64 28.40
C THR A 23 51.34 -50.78 27.68
N VAL A 24 50.77 -51.98 27.77
CA VAL A 24 51.19 -53.12 26.95
C VAL A 24 51.10 -52.64 25.52
N SER A 25 52.25 -52.54 24.85
CA SER A 25 52.33 -52.20 23.43
C SER A 25 51.34 -53.06 22.66
N ALA A 26 50.38 -52.42 21.99
CA ALA A 26 49.52 -53.09 21.03
C ALA A 26 50.39 -53.82 20.01
N ALA A 27 50.10 -55.10 19.78
CA ALA A 27 50.81 -55.90 18.79
C ALA A 27 50.21 -55.68 17.39
N ASN A 28 51.05 -55.82 16.36
CA ASN A 28 50.64 -55.75 14.95
C ASN A 28 50.77 -57.13 14.30
N TYR A 29 49.68 -57.65 13.76
CA TYR A 29 49.62 -58.96 13.12
C TYR A 29 49.31 -58.83 11.63
N ASN A 30 50.08 -59.48 10.76
CA ASN A 30 49.76 -59.54 9.34
C ASN A 30 48.85 -60.75 9.07
N VAL A 31 47.71 -60.52 8.42
CA VAL A 31 46.70 -61.53 8.10
C VAL A 31 46.64 -61.70 6.59
N ASN A 32 46.59 -62.93 6.11
CA ASN A 32 46.40 -63.26 4.69
C ASN A 32 45.17 -64.16 4.50
N ASN A 33 44.82 -64.49 3.26
CA ASN A 33 43.63 -65.26 2.92
C ASN A 33 43.64 -66.74 3.38
N THR A 34 44.77 -67.26 3.88
CA THR A 34 44.87 -68.60 4.46
C THR A 34 44.87 -68.61 5.99
N SER A 35 45.36 -67.53 6.62
CA SER A 35 45.47 -67.42 8.09
C SER A 35 44.24 -66.79 8.76
N TYR A 36 43.38 -66.08 8.05
CA TYR A 36 42.29 -65.34 8.69
C TYR A 36 41.28 -66.25 9.43
N THR A 37 41.03 -67.47 8.95
CA THR A 37 40.06 -68.39 9.55
C THR A 37 40.51 -68.97 10.90
N SER A 38 41.82 -68.97 11.20
CA SER A 38 42.31 -69.37 12.54
C SER A 38 42.19 -68.26 13.58
N ILE A 39 42.02 -67.00 13.12
CA ILE A 39 41.94 -65.81 13.98
C ILE A 39 40.47 -65.43 14.23
N PHE A 40 39.68 -65.38 13.16
CA PHE A 40 38.29 -64.92 13.16
C PHE A 40 37.35 -66.12 13.05
N THR A 41 36.69 -66.45 14.15
CA THR A 41 35.72 -67.56 14.24
C THR A 41 34.29 -67.05 14.05
N SER A 42 33.34 -67.97 13.88
CA SER A 42 31.90 -67.65 13.79
C SER A 42 31.31 -67.01 15.05
N THR A 43 32.06 -66.94 16.16
CA THR A 43 31.62 -66.36 17.44
C THR A 43 32.43 -65.14 17.90
N GLY A 44 33.55 -64.81 17.25
CA GLY A 44 34.44 -63.75 17.70
C GLY A 44 35.92 -63.97 17.35
N ILE A 45 36.80 -63.14 17.92
CA ILE A 45 38.25 -63.30 17.78
C ILE A 45 38.72 -64.30 18.84
N SER A 46 39.45 -65.35 18.42
CA SER A 46 40.02 -66.31 19.36
C SER A 46 40.95 -65.62 20.35
N SER A 47 40.82 -65.93 21.64
CA SER A 47 41.71 -65.37 22.69
C SER A 47 43.15 -65.82 22.51
N ILE A 48 43.35 -67.01 21.92
CA ILE A 48 44.65 -67.56 21.51
C ILE A 48 44.52 -67.97 20.04
N PHE A 49 45.37 -67.43 19.16
CA PHE A 49 45.34 -67.76 17.74
C PHE A 49 46.74 -68.09 17.23
N ASN A 50 46.83 -69.05 16.32
CA ASN A 50 48.08 -69.45 15.69
C ASN A 50 48.28 -68.67 14.38
N LEU A 51 49.41 -67.97 14.27
CA LEU A 51 49.83 -67.29 13.05
C LEU A 51 51.24 -67.79 12.67
N ASN A 52 51.35 -68.49 11.54
CA ASN A 52 52.59 -69.08 11.04
C ASN A 52 53.29 -70.01 12.06
N GLY A 53 52.52 -70.81 12.81
CA GLY A 53 53.05 -71.78 13.78
C GLY A 53 53.29 -71.21 15.18
N VAL A 54 53.05 -69.91 15.41
CA VAL A 54 53.22 -69.27 16.73
C VAL A 54 51.87 -68.88 17.31
N ASP A 55 51.63 -69.26 18.56
CA ASP A 55 50.43 -68.87 19.31
C ASP A 55 50.57 -67.47 19.90
N TYR A 56 49.58 -66.63 19.64
CA TYR A 56 49.50 -65.26 20.16
C TYR A 56 48.28 -65.11 21.07
N THR A 57 48.44 -64.38 22.17
CA THR A 57 47.33 -63.98 23.05
C THR A 57 46.86 -62.59 22.68
N LEU A 58 45.58 -62.47 22.33
CA LEU A 58 44.97 -61.21 21.95
C LEU A 58 44.89 -60.22 23.13
N LYS A 59 45.30 -58.97 22.90
CA LYS A 59 45.23 -57.86 23.85
C LYS A 59 44.35 -56.74 23.30
N LYS A 60 43.83 -55.94 24.24
CA LYS A 60 43.09 -54.71 23.93
C LYS A 60 44.00 -53.73 23.17
N GLY A 61 43.55 -53.28 22.00
CA GLY A 61 44.27 -52.34 21.16
C GLY A 61 45.14 -52.95 20.08
N ASP A 62 45.27 -54.29 20.03
CA ASP A 62 46.02 -54.98 18.97
C ASP A 62 45.47 -54.64 17.58
N THR A 63 46.35 -54.68 16.58
CA THR A 63 46.05 -54.35 15.18
C THR A 63 46.30 -55.54 14.27
N PHE A 64 45.32 -55.86 13.43
CA PHE A 64 45.43 -56.89 12.38
C PHE A 64 45.44 -56.21 11.02
N THR A 65 46.53 -56.37 10.28
CA THR A 65 46.71 -55.83 8.93
C THR A 65 46.49 -56.93 7.90
N PHE A 66 45.37 -56.87 7.19
CA PHE A 66 45.04 -57.75 6.08
C PHE A 66 45.87 -57.36 4.86
N MET A 67 46.54 -58.34 4.28
CA MET A 67 47.33 -58.20 3.06
C MET A 67 46.43 -58.39 1.83
N ASP A 68 46.86 -57.82 0.70
CA ASP A 68 46.25 -57.97 -0.63
C ASP A 68 45.67 -59.36 -0.86
N GLY A 69 44.41 -59.41 -1.30
CA GLY A 69 43.76 -60.66 -1.60
C GLY A 69 42.24 -60.60 -1.62
N ILE A 70 41.65 -61.69 -2.09
CA ILE A 70 40.22 -61.94 -2.08
C ILE A 70 39.92 -62.95 -0.97
N TYR A 71 39.04 -62.56 -0.05
CA TYR A 71 38.61 -63.35 1.08
C TYR A 71 37.13 -63.65 0.87
N LYS A 72 36.77 -64.92 0.73
CA LYS A 72 35.40 -65.37 0.43
C LYS A 72 34.74 -65.98 1.65
N ASN A 73 33.41 -65.85 1.75
CA ASN A 73 32.59 -66.33 2.87
C ASN A 73 33.05 -65.78 4.22
N VAL A 74 33.42 -64.50 4.24
CA VAL A 74 34.01 -63.86 5.41
C VAL A 74 32.93 -63.42 6.39
N ALA A 75 33.11 -63.83 7.65
CA ALA A 75 32.40 -63.29 8.80
C ALA A 75 33.43 -62.91 9.89
N ILE A 76 33.73 -61.63 10.01
CA ILE A 76 34.63 -61.07 11.03
C ILE A 76 33.78 -60.54 12.18
N ILE A 77 33.82 -61.21 13.32
CA ILE A 77 33.15 -60.78 14.54
C ILE A 77 34.22 -60.26 15.51
N LEU A 78 34.12 -58.98 15.86
CA LEU A 78 35.01 -58.28 16.78
C LEU A 78 34.28 -58.12 18.11
N ASP A 79 34.65 -58.96 19.08
CA ASP A 79 34.09 -58.99 20.44
C ASP A 79 34.99 -58.26 21.47
N LYS A 80 36.15 -57.78 21.03
CA LYS A 80 37.15 -57.06 21.84
C LYS A 80 37.66 -55.84 21.07
N GLN A 81 38.19 -54.83 21.77
CA GLN A 81 38.74 -53.63 21.14
C GLN A 81 40.02 -53.95 20.37
N VAL A 82 39.97 -53.87 19.05
CA VAL A 82 41.10 -54.10 18.14
C VAL A 82 41.03 -53.12 16.96
N SER A 83 42.10 -53.03 16.18
CA SER A 83 42.07 -52.41 14.85
C SER A 83 42.20 -53.48 13.78
N ILE A 84 41.40 -53.41 12.72
CA ILE A 84 41.59 -54.19 11.49
C ILE A 84 41.83 -53.20 10.34
N LEU A 85 42.94 -53.39 9.63
CA LEU A 85 43.41 -52.51 8.58
C LEU A 85 43.65 -53.34 7.31
N ALA A 86 43.35 -52.80 6.15
CA ALA A 86 43.77 -53.37 4.87
C ALA A 86 45.02 -52.66 4.36
N ARG A 87 46.01 -53.45 3.92
CA ARG A 87 47.19 -52.96 3.21
C ARG A 87 47.10 -53.40 1.76
N GLY A 88 46.61 -52.47 0.94
CA GLY A 88 46.39 -52.59 -0.50
C GLY A 88 44.95 -53.05 -0.85
N ASN A 89 44.77 -53.82 -1.92
CA ASN A 89 43.48 -54.25 -2.44
C ASN A 89 42.95 -55.50 -1.71
N VAL A 90 42.38 -55.30 -0.52
CA VAL A 90 41.73 -56.38 0.26
C VAL A 90 40.23 -56.41 -0.03
N SER A 91 39.73 -57.51 -0.60
CA SER A 91 38.31 -57.68 -0.91
C SER A 91 37.66 -58.77 -0.07
N LEU A 92 36.61 -58.40 0.67
CA LEU A 92 35.84 -59.30 1.52
C LEU A 92 34.49 -59.61 0.84
N PHE A 93 34.18 -60.90 0.65
CA PHE A 93 32.94 -61.37 0.04
C PHE A 93 32.15 -62.21 1.05
N SER A 94 30.84 -61.99 1.08
CA SER A 94 29.85 -62.79 1.79
C SER A 94 28.82 -63.32 0.80
N ASP A 95 28.03 -64.32 1.21
CA ASP A 95 26.86 -64.81 0.49
C ASP A 95 25.68 -63.82 0.48
N GLY A 96 25.84 -62.67 1.14
CA GLY A 96 24.84 -61.61 1.24
C GLY A 96 23.81 -61.81 2.35
N SER A 97 23.87 -62.92 3.10
CA SER A 97 22.90 -63.23 4.17
C SER A 97 23.22 -62.54 5.50
N SER A 98 24.48 -62.15 5.73
CA SER A 98 24.99 -61.62 6.99
C SER A 98 25.92 -60.42 6.82
N ASP A 99 26.12 -59.68 7.93
CA ASP A 99 27.09 -58.59 8.01
C ASP A 99 28.52 -59.19 7.97
N ILE A 100 29.36 -58.76 7.02
CA ILE A 100 30.74 -59.25 6.85
C ILE A 100 31.59 -58.90 8.08
N ILE A 101 31.43 -57.69 8.60
CA ILE A 101 32.14 -57.20 9.77
C ILE A 101 31.12 -56.82 10.84
N GLN A 102 31.26 -57.39 12.03
CA GLN A 102 30.39 -57.12 13.18
C GLN A 102 31.24 -56.68 14.37
N ILE A 103 31.14 -55.42 14.77
CA ILE A 103 31.70 -54.89 16.01
C ILE A 103 30.65 -55.05 17.10
N LEU A 104 30.88 -55.93 18.07
CA LEU A 104 29.95 -56.15 19.17
C LEU A 104 30.02 -55.00 20.19
N SER A 105 29.03 -54.91 21.07
CA SER A 105 28.95 -53.86 22.10
C SER A 105 30.07 -53.93 23.14
N THR A 106 30.79 -55.05 23.22
CA THR A 106 31.98 -55.24 24.05
C THR A 106 33.26 -54.71 23.40
N ALA A 107 33.24 -54.43 22.10
CA ALA A 107 34.39 -54.02 21.29
C ALA A 107 34.47 -52.50 21.10
N ASN A 108 34.36 -51.74 22.19
CA ASN A 108 34.39 -50.27 22.15
C ASN A 108 35.76 -49.75 21.68
N GLY A 109 35.78 -48.70 20.86
CA GLY A 109 37.02 -48.10 20.36
C GLY A 109 37.72 -48.90 19.26
N THR A 110 36.99 -49.82 18.61
CA THR A 110 37.49 -50.63 17.48
C THR A 110 37.63 -49.78 16.22
N HIS A 111 38.67 -50.04 15.42
CA HIS A 111 38.93 -49.33 14.15
C HIS A 111 38.90 -50.30 12.96
N VAL A 112 38.15 -49.97 11.91
CA VAL A 112 38.06 -50.75 10.65
C VAL A 112 38.40 -49.85 9.47
N SER A 113 39.44 -50.20 8.69
CA SER A 113 39.87 -49.33 7.59
C SER A 113 40.46 -50.03 6.36
N GLY A 114 40.16 -49.49 5.17
CA GLY A 114 40.82 -49.82 3.90
C GLY A 114 40.22 -50.97 3.09
N PHE A 115 39.09 -51.54 3.52
CA PHE A 115 38.55 -52.77 2.91
C PHE A 115 37.62 -52.49 1.73
N ASN A 116 37.65 -53.37 0.71
CA ASN A 116 36.57 -53.52 -0.28
C ASN A 116 35.58 -54.59 0.19
N ILE A 117 34.41 -54.18 0.68
CA ILE A 117 33.42 -55.05 1.32
C ILE A 117 32.25 -55.25 0.36
N ASN A 118 32.07 -56.47 -0.15
CA ASN A 118 30.87 -56.85 -0.90
C ASN A 118 29.82 -57.43 0.05
N GLY A 119 29.15 -56.55 0.79
CA GLY A 119 28.26 -56.91 1.89
C GLY A 119 27.96 -55.72 2.80
N SER A 120 27.80 -55.99 4.09
CA SER A 120 27.41 -54.98 5.10
C SER A 120 28.32 -54.99 6.32
N LEU A 121 28.31 -53.89 7.08
CA LEU A 121 29.05 -53.71 8.32
C LEU A 121 28.10 -53.32 9.46
N LYS A 122 28.21 -53.99 10.61
CA LYS A 122 27.41 -53.71 11.81
C LYS A 122 28.30 -53.24 12.97
N VAL A 123 27.96 -52.11 13.58
CA VAL A 123 28.71 -51.44 14.66
C VAL A 123 27.84 -51.28 15.90
N ASN A 124 28.02 -52.13 16.89
CA ASN A 124 27.36 -52.00 18.20
C ASN A 124 28.31 -51.46 19.28
N GLY A 125 29.62 -51.49 19.05
CA GLY A 125 30.62 -50.91 19.97
C GLY A 125 30.63 -49.39 19.90
N ASN A 126 30.72 -48.75 21.08
CA ASN A 126 30.84 -47.31 21.21
C ASN A 126 32.23 -46.83 20.78
N ASN A 127 32.35 -45.57 20.36
CA ASN A 127 33.61 -44.93 19.95
C ASN A 127 34.34 -45.67 18.81
N ALA A 128 33.65 -46.51 18.05
CA ALA A 128 34.26 -47.22 16.92
C ALA A 128 34.52 -46.27 15.75
N ILE A 129 35.55 -46.58 14.94
CA ILE A 129 35.96 -45.79 13.78
C ILE A 129 35.89 -46.67 12.54
N ILE A 130 35.10 -46.28 11.54
CA ILE A 130 34.96 -46.96 10.25
C ILE A 130 35.42 -45.99 9.15
N ASN A 131 36.59 -46.25 8.57
CA ASN A 131 37.26 -45.27 7.71
C ASN A 131 37.76 -45.86 6.39
N ASN A 132 37.73 -45.10 5.29
CA ASN A 132 38.38 -45.49 4.02
C ASN A 132 37.95 -46.87 3.47
N ASN A 133 36.71 -47.31 3.68
CA ASN A 133 36.20 -48.57 3.13
C ASN A 133 35.38 -48.33 1.86
N SER A 134 35.37 -49.30 0.94
CA SER A 134 34.50 -49.36 -0.23
C SER A 134 33.48 -50.47 -0.05
N ILE A 135 32.21 -50.12 0.15
CA ILE A 135 31.11 -51.06 0.41
C ILE A 135 30.24 -51.15 -0.84
N VAL A 136 30.04 -52.36 -1.37
CA VAL A 136 29.25 -52.60 -2.58
C VAL A 136 28.19 -53.67 -2.35
N SER A 137 27.06 -53.54 -3.06
CA SER A 137 26.00 -54.56 -3.15
C SER A 137 25.46 -55.08 -1.81
N SER A 138 25.26 -54.21 -0.82
CA SER A 138 24.70 -54.61 0.46
C SER A 138 23.22 -55.00 0.32
N ALA A 139 22.90 -56.26 0.65
CA ALA A 139 21.52 -56.74 0.81
C ALA A 139 20.81 -56.16 2.05
N ARG A 140 21.47 -55.28 2.82
CA ARG A 140 20.94 -54.62 4.01
C ARG A 140 21.34 -53.13 4.01
N ASP A 141 21.59 -52.57 5.19
CA ASP A 141 22.27 -51.29 5.32
C ASP A 141 23.74 -51.48 4.91
N GLY A 142 24.39 -50.47 4.32
CA GLY A 142 25.84 -50.53 4.06
C GLY A 142 26.61 -50.59 5.38
N ILE A 143 26.38 -49.61 6.24
CA ILE A 143 26.90 -49.54 7.61
C ILE A 143 25.73 -49.32 8.58
N LYS A 144 25.50 -50.25 9.49
CA LYS A 144 24.50 -50.15 10.57
C LYS A 144 25.17 -49.87 11.91
N ILE A 145 24.80 -48.79 12.57
CA ILE A 145 25.40 -48.31 13.82
C ILE A 145 24.35 -48.30 14.93
N SER A 146 24.68 -48.90 16.08
CA SER A 146 23.92 -48.78 17.33
C SER A 146 24.76 -48.28 18.51
N GLY A 147 26.10 -48.33 18.41
CA GLY A 147 26.99 -47.75 19.41
C GLY A 147 27.04 -46.22 19.35
N ASP A 148 27.24 -45.59 20.51
CA ASP A 148 27.38 -44.14 20.66
C ASP A 148 28.78 -43.66 20.26
N ASN A 149 28.88 -42.40 19.84
CA ASN A 149 30.12 -41.72 19.45
C ASN A 149 30.91 -42.42 18.33
N VAL A 150 30.22 -43.17 17.46
CA VAL A 150 30.86 -43.85 16.32
C VAL A 150 31.19 -42.86 15.22
N THR A 151 32.38 -42.98 14.65
CA THR A 151 32.84 -42.20 13.49
C THR A 151 32.83 -43.05 12.23
N VAL A 152 32.19 -42.54 11.17
CA VAL A 152 32.16 -43.14 9.84
C VAL A 152 32.67 -42.11 8.84
N SER A 153 33.89 -42.28 8.36
CA SER A 153 34.59 -41.27 7.54
C SER A 153 35.16 -41.81 6.23
N ASN A 154 35.14 -41.00 5.17
CA ASN A 154 35.85 -41.29 3.91
C ASN A 154 35.50 -42.64 3.26
N ASN A 155 34.29 -43.17 3.49
CA ASN A 155 33.86 -44.42 2.89
C ASN A 155 33.17 -44.17 1.54
N THR A 156 33.32 -45.11 0.62
CA THR A 156 32.53 -45.19 -0.62
C THR A 156 31.49 -46.28 -0.45
N ILE A 157 30.20 -45.95 -0.63
CA ILE A 157 29.11 -46.93 -0.50
C ILE A 157 28.29 -46.91 -1.79
N ASN A 158 28.30 -48.03 -2.52
CA ASN A 158 27.65 -48.16 -3.82
C ASN A 158 26.63 -49.31 -3.83
N GLY A 159 25.34 -48.97 -3.86
CA GLY A 159 24.26 -49.95 -3.95
C GLY A 159 23.97 -50.68 -2.64
N SER A 160 23.18 -50.06 -1.77
CA SER A 160 22.56 -50.71 -0.60
C SER A 160 21.04 -50.88 -0.80
N THR A 161 20.49 -52.03 -0.45
CA THR A 161 19.03 -52.28 -0.56
C THR A 161 18.22 -51.63 0.57
N LEU A 162 18.87 -51.20 1.65
CA LEU A 162 18.29 -50.33 2.68
C LEU A 162 19.00 -48.97 2.66
N SER A 163 19.53 -48.48 3.79
CA SER A 163 20.26 -47.22 3.87
C SER A 163 21.75 -47.41 3.66
N ALA A 164 22.46 -46.45 3.09
CA ALA A 164 23.92 -46.58 2.95
C ALA A 164 24.60 -46.52 4.34
N VAL A 165 24.19 -45.57 5.17
CA VAL A 165 24.53 -45.52 6.60
C VAL A 165 23.25 -45.40 7.43
N ASN A 166 23.08 -46.26 8.44
CA ASN A 166 21.94 -46.25 9.35
C ASN A 166 22.43 -46.19 10.80
N SER A 167 22.29 -45.04 11.46
CA SER A 167 22.76 -44.79 12.81
C SER A 167 21.65 -44.59 13.83
N ALA A 168 21.69 -45.37 14.91
CA ALA A 168 20.87 -45.18 16.11
C ALA A 168 21.65 -44.65 17.31
N GLY A 169 22.99 -44.64 17.24
CA GLY A 169 23.86 -44.15 18.32
C GLY A 169 23.87 -42.63 18.42
N ASN A 170 23.91 -42.12 19.65
CA ASN A 170 24.06 -40.70 19.94
C ASN A 170 25.47 -40.22 19.59
N ASN A 171 25.58 -38.94 19.25
CA ASN A 171 26.84 -38.27 18.89
C ASN A 171 27.61 -39.00 17.76
N ALA A 172 26.92 -39.70 16.86
CA ALA A 172 27.58 -40.33 15.72
C ALA A 172 28.13 -39.25 14.77
N HIS A 173 29.36 -39.44 14.28
CA HIS A 173 30.02 -38.58 13.30
C HIS A 173 30.05 -39.30 11.95
N ILE A 174 29.35 -38.78 10.95
CA ILE A 174 29.26 -39.37 9.61
C ILE A 174 29.76 -38.33 8.60
N GLU A 175 31.00 -38.47 8.14
CA GLU A 175 31.68 -37.40 7.41
C GLU A 175 32.44 -37.83 6.15
N ASN A 176 32.52 -36.95 5.16
CA ASN A 176 33.33 -37.15 3.94
C ASN A 176 33.02 -38.46 3.17
N ASN A 177 31.81 -39.02 3.31
CA ASN A 177 31.46 -40.26 2.62
C ASN A 177 30.90 -39.97 1.21
N TYR A 178 31.22 -40.86 0.27
CA TYR A 178 30.64 -40.87 -1.06
C TYR A 178 29.60 -41.99 -1.16
N ILE A 179 28.33 -41.63 -1.28
CA ILE A 179 27.22 -42.57 -1.36
C ILE A 179 26.61 -42.48 -2.75
N ASN A 180 26.63 -43.59 -3.48
CA ASN A 180 26.03 -43.70 -4.80
C ASN A 180 24.99 -44.83 -4.80
N SER A 181 23.71 -44.47 -4.87
CA SER A 181 22.58 -45.40 -4.85
C SER A 181 22.36 -46.12 -3.52
N SER A 182 21.24 -45.76 -2.87
CA SER A 182 20.62 -46.51 -1.79
C SER A 182 19.12 -46.62 -2.07
N ARG A 183 18.50 -47.76 -1.75
CA ARG A 183 17.06 -47.93 -2.00
C ARG A 183 16.21 -47.21 -0.94
N LYS A 184 16.72 -47.06 0.29
CA LYS A 184 16.15 -46.19 1.33
C LYS A 184 16.98 -44.91 1.43
N ASP A 185 17.48 -44.54 2.59
CA ASP A 185 18.12 -43.24 2.80
C ASP A 185 19.63 -43.33 2.53
N GLY A 186 20.23 -42.30 1.95
CA GLY A 186 21.70 -42.22 1.89
C GLY A 186 22.27 -42.31 3.31
N ILE A 187 21.81 -41.43 4.19
CA ILE A 187 22.12 -41.48 5.63
C ILE A 187 20.81 -41.42 6.42
N SER A 188 20.55 -42.44 7.24
CA SER A 188 19.48 -42.45 8.26
C SER A 188 20.12 -42.29 9.63
N SER A 189 19.71 -41.30 10.42
CA SER A 189 20.25 -41.05 11.76
C SER A 189 19.14 -40.74 12.78
N SER A 190 19.01 -41.58 13.81
CA SER A 190 18.02 -41.44 14.88
C SER A 190 18.62 -41.07 16.24
N GLY A 191 19.94 -41.19 16.40
CA GLY A 191 20.64 -40.73 17.60
C GLY A 191 20.67 -39.20 17.70
N SER A 192 20.62 -38.68 18.93
CA SER A 192 20.73 -37.24 19.19
C SER A 192 22.16 -36.75 19.04
N ASN A 193 22.32 -35.46 18.75
CA ASN A 193 23.59 -34.77 18.54
C ASN A 193 24.49 -35.39 17.44
N ALA A 194 23.92 -36.15 16.50
CA ALA A 194 24.70 -36.65 15.38
C ALA A 194 25.26 -35.50 14.53
N ALA A 195 26.50 -35.66 14.05
CA ALA A 195 27.15 -34.75 13.12
C ALA A 195 27.26 -35.43 11.75
N ILE A 196 26.65 -34.85 10.72
CA ILE A 196 26.62 -35.39 9.36
C ILE A 196 27.19 -34.32 8.42
N THR A 197 28.46 -34.46 8.02
CA THR A 197 29.21 -33.37 7.39
C THR A 197 29.92 -33.76 6.11
N ASN A 198 29.98 -32.87 5.13
CA ASN A 198 30.77 -33.04 3.90
C ASN A 198 30.47 -34.34 3.11
N ASN A 199 29.28 -34.92 3.23
CA ASN A 199 28.94 -36.13 2.50
C ASN A 199 28.41 -35.79 1.10
N LYS A 200 28.71 -36.67 0.13
CA LYS A 200 28.22 -36.57 -1.23
C LYS A 200 27.27 -37.74 -1.52
N ILE A 201 26.00 -37.44 -1.72
CA ILE A 201 24.93 -38.44 -1.77
C ILE A 201 24.19 -38.34 -3.10
N TYR A 202 24.21 -39.43 -3.86
CA TYR A 202 23.50 -39.60 -5.11
C TYR A 202 22.46 -40.71 -4.98
N TYR A 203 21.23 -40.45 -5.42
CA TYR A 203 20.16 -41.43 -5.54
C TYR A 203 19.82 -42.16 -4.22
N GLY A 204 18.75 -41.70 -3.58
CA GLY A 204 18.14 -42.34 -2.41
C GLY A 204 16.63 -42.21 -2.45
N LEU A 205 15.92 -42.86 -1.53
CA LEU A 205 14.63 -42.38 -1.07
C LEU A 205 14.81 -40.95 -0.53
N ASN A 206 15.55 -40.78 0.56
CA ASN A 206 16.02 -39.47 1.01
C ASN A 206 17.56 -39.40 0.93
N GLY A 207 18.10 -38.19 0.80
CA GLY A 207 19.55 -38.00 0.93
C GLY A 207 19.98 -38.23 2.38
N ILE A 208 19.42 -37.43 3.29
CA ILE A 208 19.60 -37.57 4.74
C ILE A 208 18.23 -37.60 5.41
N ASN A 209 18.01 -38.58 6.29
CA ASN A 209 16.83 -38.68 7.14
C ASN A 209 17.25 -38.69 8.61
N SER A 210 16.95 -37.60 9.32
CA SER A 210 17.35 -37.42 10.70
C SER A 210 16.15 -37.23 11.63
N THR A 211 16.09 -38.04 12.69
CA THR A 211 15.02 -37.99 13.72
C THR A 211 15.53 -37.63 15.11
N GLY A 212 16.84 -37.66 15.35
CA GLY A 212 17.46 -37.26 16.62
C GLY A 212 17.42 -35.75 16.87
N ASN A 213 17.44 -35.36 18.14
CA ASN A 213 17.48 -33.94 18.54
C ASN A 213 18.90 -33.36 18.39
N ASN A 214 19.01 -32.04 18.21
CA ASN A 214 20.27 -31.29 18.08
C ASN A 214 21.21 -31.82 16.98
N VAL A 215 20.67 -32.42 15.91
CA VAL A 215 21.50 -32.95 14.83
C VAL A 215 22.14 -31.81 14.04
N TYR A 216 23.41 -31.95 13.72
CA TYR A 216 24.21 -30.99 12.97
C TYR A 216 24.52 -31.53 11.57
N MET A 217 24.01 -30.88 10.53
CA MET A 217 24.23 -31.22 9.12
C MET A 217 24.91 -30.06 8.41
N GLU A 218 26.12 -30.24 7.92
CA GLU A 218 26.88 -29.16 7.25
C GLU A 218 27.55 -29.63 5.96
N ASN A 219 27.56 -28.76 4.93
CA ASN A 219 28.31 -28.96 3.68
C ASN A 219 27.99 -30.28 2.94
N ASN A 220 26.78 -30.81 3.09
CA ASN A 220 26.41 -32.02 2.37
C ASN A 220 25.95 -31.66 0.95
N SER A 221 26.35 -32.46 -0.04
CA SER A 221 25.92 -32.35 -1.43
C SER A 221 24.99 -33.51 -1.76
N ILE A 222 23.71 -33.21 -2.02
CA ILE A 222 22.66 -34.20 -2.23
C ILE A 222 22.03 -33.99 -3.60
N TYR A 223 22.00 -35.05 -4.40
CA TYR A 223 21.52 -35.00 -5.77
C TYR A 223 20.54 -36.14 -6.07
N SER A 224 19.40 -35.80 -6.68
CA SER A 224 18.42 -36.76 -7.22
C SER A 224 17.90 -37.79 -6.22
N SER A 225 17.53 -37.34 -5.01
CA SER A 225 16.74 -38.18 -4.09
C SER A 225 15.30 -38.30 -4.61
N SER A 226 14.73 -39.50 -4.61
CA SER A 226 13.37 -39.74 -5.10
C SER A 226 12.26 -39.15 -4.21
N ASN A 227 12.57 -38.87 -2.94
CA ASN A 227 11.74 -38.15 -1.98
C ASN A 227 12.38 -36.80 -1.60
N ASP A 228 12.71 -36.56 -0.34
CA ASP A 228 13.26 -35.29 0.13
C ASP A 228 14.81 -35.35 0.13
N GLY A 229 15.48 -34.21 -0.09
CA GLY A 229 16.94 -34.16 0.03
C GLY A 229 17.40 -34.37 1.48
N ILE A 230 16.88 -33.54 2.39
CA ILE A 230 17.06 -33.68 3.84
C ILE A 230 15.70 -33.71 4.53
N ILE A 231 15.46 -34.72 5.36
CA ILE A 231 14.39 -34.74 6.36
C ILE A 231 15.00 -34.56 7.73
N SER A 232 14.49 -33.62 8.52
CA SER A 232 14.89 -33.42 9.91
C SER A 232 13.67 -33.23 10.81
N SER A 233 13.43 -34.18 11.71
CA SER A 233 12.25 -34.17 12.59
C SER A 233 12.56 -33.94 14.07
N GLY A 234 13.81 -34.11 14.49
CA GLY A 234 14.23 -33.76 15.85
C GLY A 234 14.33 -32.25 16.07
N ASN A 235 14.11 -31.83 17.30
CA ASN A 235 14.18 -30.43 17.70
C ASN A 235 15.62 -29.90 17.62
N LYS A 236 15.77 -28.59 17.39
CA LYS A 236 17.06 -27.87 17.36
C LYS A 236 18.05 -28.40 16.32
N ALA A 237 17.56 -29.03 15.26
CA ALA A 237 18.42 -29.44 14.16
C ALA A 237 19.03 -28.22 13.46
N THR A 238 20.31 -28.31 13.12
CA THR A 238 21.04 -27.30 12.35
C THR A 238 21.39 -27.87 10.99
N ILE A 239 20.99 -27.18 9.92
CA ILE A 239 21.32 -27.52 8.53
C ILE A 239 22.03 -26.32 7.92
N LYS A 240 23.29 -26.48 7.55
CA LYS A 240 24.15 -25.38 7.12
C LYS A 240 24.87 -25.68 5.81
N SER A 241 25.01 -24.66 4.95
CA SER A 241 25.90 -24.69 3.77
C SER A 241 25.74 -25.89 2.84
N SER A 242 24.56 -26.54 2.84
CA SER A 242 24.31 -27.75 2.08
C SER A 242 23.76 -27.41 0.70
N VAL A 243 24.15 -28.19 -0.30
CA VAL A 243 23.72 -28.02 -1.70
C VAL A 243 22.82 -29.19 -2.07
N ILE A 244 21.55 -28.89 -2.38
CA ILE A 244 20.52 -29.91 -2.57
C ILE A 244 19.79 -29.64 -3.88
N SER A 245 19.72 -30.64 -4.76
CA SER A 245 19.02 -30.47 -6.03
C SER A 245 18.36 -31.72 -6.59
N PHE A 246 17.37 -31.49 -7.47
CA PHE A 246 16.65 -32.52 -8.22
C PHE A 246 15.92 -33.56 -7.36
N CYS A 247 15.47 -33.17 -6.15
CA CYS A 247 14.74 -34.09 -5.28
C CYS A 247 13.27 -34.25 -5.74
N GLY A 248 12.72 -35.46 -5.57
CA GLY A 248 11.37 -35.83 -5.99
C GLY A 248 10.25 -35.20 -5.16
N LYS A 249 10.57 -34.67 -3.97
CA LYS A 249 9.73 -33.79 -3.16
C LYS A 249 10.47 -32.52 -2.79
N ASN A 250 10.71 -32.24 -1.51
CA ASN A 250 11.35 -31.00 -1.06
C ASN A 250 12.87 -31.15 -1.07
N GLY A 251 13.59 -30.04 -1.19
CA GLY A 251 15.03 -30.07 -0.92
C GLY A 251 15.30 -30.29 0.57
N ILE A 252 14.69 -29.48 1.43
CA ILE A 252 14.74 -29.63 2.90
C ILE A 252 13.32 -29.71 3.45
N ASN A 253 13.07 -30.69 4.32
CA ASN A 253 11.82 -30.90 5.04
C ASN A 253 12.09 -30.96 6.56
N SER A 254 11.97 -29.82 7.23
CA SER A 254 12.23 -29.66 8.67
C SER A 254 10.93 -29.61 9.48
N LYS A 255 10.78 -30.53 10.43
CA LYS A 255 9.58 -30.65 11.28
C LYS A 255 9.84 -30.35 12.75
N GLY A 256 11.10 -30.39 13.18
CA GLY A 256 11.47 -30.10 14.57
C GLY A 256 11.39 -28.62 14.91
N ASN A 257 11.05 -28.32 16.17
CA ASN A 257 11.01 -26.96 16.69
C ASN A 257 12.43 -26.40 16.87
N ASN A 258 12.57 -25.08 16.75
CA ASN A 258 13.84 -24.36 16.88
C ASN A 258 14.91 -24.81 15.88
N ALA A 259 14.51 -25.33 14.72
CA ALA A 259 15.48 -25.68 13.68
C ALA A 259 16.17 -24.43 13.11
N ASN A 260 17.44 -24.56 12.76
CA ASN A 260 18.26 -23.50 12.18
C ASN A 260 18.77 -23.91 10.79
N LEU A 261 18.25 -23.28 9.75
CA LEU A 261 18.58 -23.55 8.35
C LEU A 261 19.36 -22.34 7.82
N ASN A 262 20.66 -22.49 7.58
CA ASN A 262 21.55 -21.37 7.30
C ASN A 262 22.38 -21.60 6.03
N ALA A 263 22.43 -20.62 5.13
CA ALA A 263 23.32 -20.63 3.97
C ALA A 263 23.11 -21.85 3.04
N THR A 264 21.90 -22.39 2.99
CA THR A 264 21.60 -23.56 2.15
C THR A 264 21.29 -23.13 0.71
N ASN A 265 21.71 -23.94 -0.26
CA ASN A 265 21.39 -23.72 -1.68
C ASN A 265 20.55 -24.88 -2.20
N VAL A 266 19.27 -24.58 -2.49
CA VAL A 266 18.26 -25.59 -2.76
C VAL A 266 17.58 -25.32 -4.11
N THR A 267 17.78 -26.21 -5.09
CA THR A 267 17.36 -25.93 -6.47
C THR A 267 16.68 -27.11 -7.17
N TRP A 268 15.79 -26.81 -8.12
CA TRP A 268 15.20 -27.81 -9.04
C TRP A 268 14.45 -28.97 -8.37
N ASN A 269 13.80 -28.74 -7.23
CA ASN A 269 13.04 -29.79 -6.54
C ASN A 269 11.57 -29.82 -6.99
N ASN A 270 10.96 -31.01 -6.93
CA ASN A 270 9.59 -31.25 -7.41
C ASN A 270 8.49 -30.74 -6.46
N ALA A 271 8.83 -30.33 -5.24
CA ALA A 271 7.95 -29.65 -4.30
C ALA A 271 8.55 -28.29 -3.87
N HIS A 272 8.63 -28.00 -2.57
CA HIS A 272 9.25 -26.77 -2.08
C HIS A 272 10.78 -26.89 -2.10
N GLY A 273 11.50 -25.78 -2.15
CA GLY A 273 12.93 -25.82 -1.87
C GLY A 273 13.15 -26.15 -0.40
N ILE A 274 12.76 -25.23 0.48
CA ILE A 274 12.79 -25.40 1.92
C ILE A 274 11.35 -25.45 2.45
N SER A 275 10.97 -26.53 3.11
CA SER A 275 9.71 -26.68 3.82
C SER A 275 10.00 -26.85 5.31
N SER A 276 9.46 -25.96 6.14
CA SER A 276 9.55 -26.08 7.58
C SER A 276 8.20 -25.94 8.27
N SER A 277 7.93 -26.83 9.23
CA SER A 277 6.66 -26.88 9.98
C SER A 277 6.82 -26.77 11.49
N GLY A 278 8.06 -26.79 12.00
CA GLY A 278 8.32 -26.58 13.43
C GLY A 278 8.19 -25.11 13.84
N ASP A 279 7.92 -24.88 15.12
CA ASP A 279 7.84 -23.56 15.72
C ASP A 279 9.24 -22.97 15.96
N ASN A 280 9.35 -21.64 15.96
CA ASN A 280 10.59 -20.89 16.20
C ASN A 280 11.73 -21.25 15.24
N VAL A 281 11.38 -21.64 14.01
CA VAL A 281 12.39 -22.00 13.01
C VAL A 281 13.07 -20.75 12.49
N THR A 282 14.40 -20.80 12.37
CA THR A 282 15.20 -19.78 11.71
C THR A 282 15.63 -20.28 10.33
N ILE A 283 15.32 -19.51 9.29
CA ILE A 283 15.82 -19.71 7.93
C ILE A 283 16.60 -18.45 7.54
N TYR A 284 17.91 -18.58 7.43
CA TYR A 284 18.83 -17.46 7.29
C TYR A 284 19.72 -17.61 6.06
N ASN A 285 19.89 -16.53 5.30
CA ASN A 285 20.83 -16.45 4.18
C ASN A 285 20.74 -17.60 3.18
N SER A 286 19.55 -18.17 2.97
CA SER A 286 19.36 -19.36 2.14
C SER A 286 18.84 -18.99 0.75
N SER A 287 19.31 -19.72 -0.26
CA SER A 287 18.94 -19.57 -1.66
C SER A 287 18.04 -20.73 -2.08
N SER A 288 16.85 -20.43 -2.59
CA SER A 288 15.88 -21.44 -3.04
C SER A 288 15.29 -21.10 -4.41
N LYS A 289 15.72 -21.84 -5.46
CA LYS A 289 15.43 -21.47 -6.85
C LYS A 289 14.89 -22.61 -7.71
N TYR A 290 14.06 -22.28 -8.70
CA TYR A 290 13.56 -23.23 -9.71
C TYR A 290 12.78 -24.43 -9.14
N ASN A 291 12.13 -24.28 -7.99
CA ASN A 291 11.33 -25.35 -7.41
C ASN A 291 9.91 -25.35 -7.99
N LYS A 292 9.29 -26.54 -8.07
CA LYS A 292 7.93 -26.71 -8.62
C LYS A 292 6.80 -26.22 -7.71
N LYS A 293 7.11 -25.87 -6.46
CA LYS A 293 6.20 -25.15 -5.55
C LYS A 293 6.87 -23.88 -5.06
N SER A 294 6.56 -23.43 -3.84
CA SER A 294 7.20 -22.27 -3.23
C SER A 294 8.69 -22.50 -2.93
N GLY A 295 9.51 -21.46 -3.04
CA GLY A 295 10.93 -21.55 -2.69
C GLY A 295 11.12 -21.89 -1.21
N ILE A 296 10.60 -21.03 -0.34
CA ILE A 296 10.59 -21.25 1.11
C ILE A 296 9.15 -21.33 1.59
N TYR A 297 8.79 -22.41 2.28
CA TYR A 297 7.53 -22.60 2.96
C TYR A 297 7.77 -22.73 4.47
N SER A 298 7.08 -21.91 5.27
CA SER A 298 7.14 -21.93 6.74
C SER A 298 5.75 -21.97 7.35
N GLY A 299 5.44 -23.09 8.03
CA GLY A 299 4.14 -23.37 8.63
C GLY A 299 4.06 -23.16 10.15
N GLY A 300 5.18 -23.18 10.87
CA GLY A 300 5.20 -23.05 12.33
C GLY A 300 5.13 -21.61 12.83
N TYR A 301 4.77 -21.46 14.11
CA TYR A 301 4.66 -20.17 14.78
C TYR A 301 6.03 -19.52 15.00
N HIS A 302 6.09 -18.19 15.02
CA HIS A 302 7.31 -17.42 15.34
C HIS A 302 8.52 -17.74 14.44
N ALA A 303 8.28 -18.16 13.20
CA ALA A 303 9.37 -18.40 12.27
C ALA A 303 10.11 -17.10 11.92
N ASN A 304 11.44 -17.17 11.81
CA ASN A 304 12.29 -16.05 11.43
C ASN A 304 12.98 -16.34 10.08
N LEU A 305 12.56 -15.64 9.03
CA LEU A 305 13.05 -15.79 7.65
C LEU A 305 13.82 -14.53 7.27
N THR A 306 15.15 -14.57 7.37
CA THR A 306 15.99 -13.38 7.19
C THR A 306 17.05 -13.56 6.10
N LEU A 307 17.26 -12.55 5.26
CA LEU A 307 18.28 -12.54 4.20
C LEU A 307 18.14 -13.67 3.16
N ASN A 308 16.92 -14.13 2.89
CA ASN A 308 16.72 -15.24 1.96
C ASN A 308 16.52 -14.78 0.51
N ASP A 309 16.98 -15.60 -0.43
CA ASP A 309 16.87 -15.37 -1.88
C ASP A 309 16.00 -16.47 -2.52
N ALA A 310 14.74 -16.16 -2.87
CA ALA A 310 13.77 -17.16 -3.32
C ALA A 310 13.11 -16.78 -4.66
N ASN A 311 13.65 -17.35 -5.76
CA ASN A 311 13.38 -16.87 -7.12
C ASN A 311 13.07 -17.99 -8.12
N TYR A 312 12.38 -17.65 -9.21
CA TYR A 312 12.06 -18.57 -10.31
C TYR A 312 11.27 -19.81 -9.86
N ASN A 313 10.50 -19.71 -8.77
CA ASN A 313 9.69 -20.80 -8.25
C ASN A 313 8.29 -20.79 -8.88
N LYS A 314 7.69 -21.97 -9.04
CA LYS A 314 6.38 -22.14 -9.70
C LYS A 314 5.18 -21.67 -8.87
N GLU A 315 5.38 -21.38 -7.59
CA GLU A 315 4.37 -20.73 -6.75
C GLU A 315 4.96 -19.43 -6.18
N HIS A 316 5.24 -19.39 -4.88
CA HIS A 316 5.72 -18.21 -4.18
C HIS A 316 7.24 -18.22 -4.02
N GLY A 317 7.86 -17.04 -3.88
CA GLY A 317 9.23 -16.97 -3.36
C GLY A 317 9.24 -17.48 -1.92
N ILE A 318 8.54 -16.77 -1.04
CA ILE A 318 8.37 -17.12 0.37
C ILE A 318 6.89 -17.26 0.71
N TYR A 319 6.49 -18.37 1.31
CA TYR A 319 5.16 -18.58 1.87
C TYR A 319 5.25 -18.82 3.37
N SER A 320 4.75 -17.85 4.16
CA SER A 320 4.59 -17.96 5.62
C SER A 320 3.12 -18.16 5.99
N LYS A 321 2.81 -19.31 6.59
CA LYS A 321 1.48 -19.68 7.07
C LYS A 321 1.33 -19.53 8.60
N GLY A 322 2.42 -19.65 9.35
CA GLY A 322 2.42 -19.50 10.80
C GLY A 322 2.07 -18.08 11.27
N ASN A 323 1.63 -17.95 12.53
CA ASN A 323 1.41 -16.64 13.15
C ASN A 323 2.70 -16.12 13.78
N ASN A 324 2.79 -14.79 13.94
CA ASN A 324 3.92 -14.09 14.56
C ASN A 324 5.28 -14.35 13.89
N ALA A 325 5.29 -14.81 12.63
CA ALA A 325 6.49 -14.96 11.84
C ALA A 325 7.05 -13.60 11.40
N THR A 326 8.36 -13.55 11.24
CA THR A 326 9.09 -12.39 10.72
C THR A 326 9.76 -12.78 9.41
N ILE A 327 9.50 -12.02 8.34
CA ILE A 327 10.24 -12.06 7.08
C ILE A 327 11.00 -10.74 6.96
N SER A 328 12.33 -10.79 6.92
CA SER A 328 13.15 -9.59 6.86
C SER A 328 14.24 -9.68 5.80
N GLN A 329 14.58 -8.55 5.18
CA GLN A 329 15.73 -8.43 4.27
C GLN A 329 15.76 -9.50 3.16
N SER A 330 14.59 -9.98 2.73
CA SER A 330 14.48 -11.11 1.82
C SER A 330 14.16 -10.63 0.41
N TYR A 331 14.67 -11.37 -0.57
CA TYR A 331 14.60 -11.06 -2.00
C TYR A 331 13.76 -12.13 -2.70
N THR A 332 12.71 -11.69 -3.38
CA THR A 332 11.80 -12.60 -4.11
C THR A 332 11.50 -12.03 -5.49
N HIS A 333 11.89 -12.75 -6.54
CA HIS A 333 11.64 -12.30 -7.90
C HIS A 333 11.42 -13.43 -8.92
N TYR A 334 10.76 -13.08 -10.03
CA TYR A 334 10.43 -14.00 -11.14
C TYR A 334 9.69 -15.28 -10.69
N ASN A 335 8.87 -15.21 -9.64
CA ASN A 335 8.04 -16.34 -9.23
C ASN A 335 6.70 -16.33 -9.99
N ASP A 336 6.16 -17.51 -10.31
CA ASP A 336 4.92 -17.66 -11.10
C ASP A 336 3.65 -17.22 -10.32
N MET A 337 3.74 -17.05 -8.99
CA MET A 337 2.71 -16.42 -8.17
C MET A 337 3.25 -15.18 -7.43
N ASN A 338 3.08 -15.10 -6.11
CA ASN A 338 3.51 -13.94 -5.31
C ASN A 338 5.01 -13.99 -4.97
N GLY A 339 5.64 -12.83 -4.76
CA GLY A 339 6.97 -12.79 -4.15
C GLY A 339 6.93 -13.35 -2.72
N MET A 340 6.12 -12.73 -1.87
CA MET A 340 5.85 -13.17 -0.50
C MET A 340 4.34 -13.39 -0.29
N TYR A 341 3.97 -14.55 0.26
CA TYR A 341 2.60 -14.87 0.64
C TYR A 341 2.49 -15.11 2.15
N VAL A 342 1.62 -14.36 2.84
CA VAL A 342 1.52 -14.34 4.30
C VAL A 342 0.08 -14.55 4.75
N THR A 343 -0.23 -15.76 5.23
CA THR A 343 -1.60 -16.13 5.59
C THR A 343 -1.86 -16.20 7.09
N GLY A 344 -0.82 -16.34 7.91
CA GLY A 344 -0.94 -16.24 9.36
C GLY A 344 -1.18 -14.81 9.85
N ASN A 345 -1.51 -14.68 11.13
CA ASN A 345 -1.81 -13.43 11.81
C ASN A 345 -0.59 -12.83 12.49
N ASN A 346 -0.61 -11.51 12.70
CA ASN A 346 0.41 -10.73 13.41
C ASN A 346 1.83 -10.94 12.90
N ASN A 347 1.97 -11.30 11.63
CA ASN A 347 3.24 -11.44 10.95
C ASN A 347 3.85 -10.08 10.62
N MET A 348 5.19 -10.04 10.61
CA MET A 348 5.95 -8.88 10.21
C MET A 348 6.72 -9.17 8.93
N VAL A 349 6.55 -8.32 7.92
CA VAL A 349 7.40 -8.31 6.72
C VAL A 349 8.11 -6.96 6.67
N ASN A 350 9.44 -6.95 6.72
CA ASN A 350 10.19 -5.71 6.71
C ASN A 350 11.42 -5.73 5.78
N ASN A 351 11.81 -4.55 5.30
CA ASN A 351 13.04 -4.33 4.53
C ASN A 351 13.24 -5.32 3.37
N SER A 352 12.15 -5.72 2.70
CA SER A 352 12.17 -6.84 1.75
C SER A 352 11.79 -6.40 0.34
N TYR A 353 12.28 -7.16 -0.65
CA TYR A 353 12.19 -6.85 -2.06
C TYR A 353 11.33 -7.90 -2.78
N ALA A 354 10.35 -7.44 -3.55
CA ALA A 354 9.44 -8.32 -4.29
C ALA A 354 9.17 -7.80 -5.70
N TRP A 355 9.91 -8.30 -6.70
CA TRP A 355 9.95 -7.75 -8.06
C TRP A 355 9.58 -8.78 -9.13
N LEU A 356 8.94 -8.33 -10.21
CA LEU A 356 8.73 -9.14 -11.43
C LEU A 356 8.04 -10.48 -11.17
N ASN A 357 7.15 -10.55 -10.18
CA ASN A 357 6.37 -11.74 -9.90
C ASN A 357 5.07 -11.73 -10.72
N SER A 358 4.62 -12.91 -11.12
CA SER A 358 3.45 -13.11 -11.98
C SER A 358 2.10 -12.92 -11.26
N TYR A 359 2.10 -12.63 -9.95
CA TYR A 359 0.95 -12.09 -9.18
C TYR A 359 1.31 -10.78 -8.46
N SER A 360 1.27 -10.75 -7.12
CA SER A 360 1.59 -9.56 -6.31
C SER A 360 2.99 -9.69 -5.72
N GLY A 361 3.65 -8.57 -5.43
CA GLY A 361 4.91 -8.61 -4.70
C GLY A 361 4.72 -9.22 -3.31
N VAL A 362 3.79 -8.67 -2.54
CA VAL A 362 3.34 -9.21 -1.26
C VAL A 362 1.83 -9.44 -1.29
N ASN A 363 1.39 -10.60 -0.82
CA ASN A 363 -0.02 -10.92 -0.64
C ASN A 363 -0.27 -11.39 0.79
N SER A 364 -1.25 -10.80 1.47
CA SER A 364 -1.62 -11.21 2.81
C SER A 364 -3.12 -11.34 3.03
N THR A 365 -3.48 -12.46 3.67
CA THR A 365 -4.86 -12.79 4.07
C THR A 365 -5.07 -12.80 5.58
N GLY A 366 -3.98 -12.82 6.36
CA GLY A 366 -4.06 -12.77 7.83
C GLY A 366 -4.41 -11.40 8.39
N ILE A 367 -4.74 -11.39 9.68
CA ILE A 367 -5.17 -10.22 10.45
C ILE A 367 -3.98 -9.64 11.23
N GLY A 368 -3.90 -8.31 11.31
CA GLY A 368 -2.91 -7.64 12.17
C GLY A 368 -1.47 -7.70 11.65
N ASN A 369 -1.26 -8.07 10.39
CA ASN A 369 0.06 -8.14 9.78
C ASN A 369 0.62 -6.74 9.50
N LYS A 370 1.95 -6.61 9.63
CA LYS A 370 2.68 -5.35 9.46
C LYS A 370 3.68 -5.46 8.32
N PHE A 371 3.61 -4.52 7.38
CA PHE A 371 4.47 -4.44 6.19
C PHE A 371 5.20 -3.10 6.23
N SER A 372 6.52 -3.11 6.39
CA SER A 372 7.31 -1.88 6.51
C SER A 372 8.54 -1.89 5.62
N CYS A 373 8.87 -0.79 4.96
CA CYS A 373 10.06 -0.70 4.10
C CYS A 373 10.08 -1.78 3.01
N ILE A 374 8.93 -2.03 2.38
CA ILE A 374 8.82 -2.98 1.28
C ILE A 374 9.08 -2.25 -0.04
N GLU A 375 9.98 -2.80 -0.85
CA GLU A 375 10.15 -2.36 -2.23
C GLU A 375 9.53 -3.37 -3.19
N SER A 376 8.47 -2.97 -3.90
CA SER A 376 7.77 -3.86 -4.81
C SER A 376 7.50 -3.23 -6.17
N LYS A 377 8.03 -3.88 -7.22
CA LYS A 377 8.10 -3.32 -8.57
C LYS A 377 7.77 -4.34 -9.66
N TYR A 378 7.11 -3.87 -10.72
CA TYR A 378 6.87 -4.64 -11.95
C TYR A 378 6.12 -5.97 -11.77
N ASN A 379 5.31 -6.11 -10.72
CA ASN A 379 4.46 -7.29 -10.56
C ASN A 379 3.22 -7.16 -11.45
N THR A 380 2.67 -8.29 -11.90
CA THR A 380 1.52 -8.30 -12.82
C THR A 380 0.20 -7.88 -12.15
N LEU A 381 0.12 -7.96 -10.83
CA LEU A 381 -1.03 -7.48 -10.06
C LEU A 381 -0.61 -6.29 -9.19
N HIS A 382 -0.44 -6.50 -7.89
CA HIS A 382 -0.24 -5.44 -6.90
C HIS A 382 1.19 -5.41 -6.38
N GLY A 383 1.64 -4.26 -5.89
CA GLY A 383 2.83 -4.23 -5.04
C GLY A 383 2.57 -4.97 -3.73
N ILE A 384 1.52 -4.54 -3.02
CA ILE A 384 1.00 -5.18 -1.82
C ILE A 384 -0.52 -5.39 -1.95
N TYR A 385 -0.98 -6.62 -1.71
CA TYR A 385 -2.39 -6.98 -1.59
C TYR A 385 -2.73 -7.43 -0.16
N LEU A 386 -3.78 -6.85 0.42
CA LEU A 386 -4.23 -7.12 1.79
C LEU A 386 -5.73 -7.47 1.79
N SER A 387 -6.10 -8.57 2.43
CA SER A 387 -7.50 -8.96 2.61
C SER A 387 -7.94 -9.17 4.05
N GLY A 388 -7.03 -9.48 4.96
CA GLY A 388 -7.34 -9.52 6.39
C GLY A 388 -7.53 -8.12 7.00
N ALA A 389 -8.23 -8.06 8.13
CA ALA A 389 -8.47 -6.81 8.85
C ALA A 389 -7.23 -6.32 9.62
N ASN A 390 -7.23 -5.04 10.02
CA ASN A 390 -6.23 -4.42 10.89
C ASN A 390 -4.78 -4.53 10.38
N ASN A 391 -4.59 -4.68 9.06
CA ASN A 391 -3.26 -4.75 8.46
C ASN A 391 -2.66 -3.34 8.29
N THR A 392 -1.35 -3.22 8.51
CA THR A 392 -0.62 -1.95 8.43
C THR A 392 0.45 -2.00 7.34
N VAL A 393 0.50 -0.97 6.48
CA VAL A 393 1.59 -0.72 5.54
C VAL A 393 2.25 0.61 5.91
N SER A 394 3.58 0.61 6.04
CA SER A 394 4.36 1.82 6.30
C SER A 394 5.63 1.88 5.46
N SER A 395 6.11 3.11 5.19
CA SER A 395 7.45 3.37 4.64
C SER A 395 7.81 2.57 3.38
N SER A 396 6.84 2.22 2.54
CA SER A 396 7.02 1.27 1.43
C SER A 396 6.99 1.97 0.07
N THR A 397 7.75 1.45 -0.89
CA THR A 397 7.89 1.97 -2.26
C THR A 397 7.36 0.97 -3.28
N LEU A 398 6.27 1.34 -3.94
CA LEU A 398 5.42 0.43 -4.71
C LEU A 398 5.11 1.02 -6.08
N SER A 399 5.89 0.65 -7.10
CA SER A 399 5.84 1.30 -8.40
C SER A 399 5.80 0.35 -9.59
N TYR A 400 5.24 0.82 -10.70
CA TYR A 400 5.20 0.10 -11.97
C TYR A 400 4.52 -1.28 -11.92
N ASN A 401 3.63 -1.51 -10.95
CA ASN A 401 2.81 -2.72 -10.92
C ASN A 401 1.65 -2.59 -11.91
N THR A 402 1.20 -3.70 -12.49
CA THR A 402 0.20 -3.68 -13.55
C THR A 402 -1.22 -3.40 -13.06
N LEU A 403 -1.48 -3.51 -11.75
CA LEU A 403 -2.70 -2.98 -11.13
C LEU A 403 -2.35 -1.85 -10.16
N ASN A 404 -2.31 -2.13 -8.85
CA ASN A 404 -2.18 -1.08 -7.83
C ASN A 404 -0.84 -1.16 -7.09
N GLY A 405 -0.35 -0.04 -6.57
CA GLY A 405 0.77 -0.08 -5.61
C GLY A 405 0.35 -0.82 -4.34
N ILE A 406 -0.71 -0.34 -3.68
CA ILE A 406 -1.37 -0.99 -2.55
C ILE A 406 -2.82 -1.29 -2.91
N TYR A 407 -3.28 -2.51 -2.63
CA TYR A 407 -4.70 -2.83 -2.66
C TYR A 407 -5.13 -3.52 -1.35
N SER A 408 -5.99 -2.84 -0.58
CA SER A 408 -6.57 -3.38 0.65
C SER A 408 -8.08 -3.55 0.56
N THR A 409 -8.56 -4.76 0.84
CA THR A 409 -9.98 -5.09 0.98
C THR A 409 -10.40 -5.29 2.45
N GLY A 410 -9.45 -5.45 3.36
CA GLY A 410 -9.70 -5.63 4.79
C GLY A 410 -10.11 -4.35 5.51
N ASN A 411 -10.96 -4.50 6.54
CA ASN A 411 -11.37 -3.39 7.41
C ASN A 411 -10.22 -2.86 8.25
N ASN A 412 -10.29 -1.59 8.64
CA ASN A 412 -9.33 -0.90 9.50
C ASN A 412 -7.88 -0.94 8.96
N ALA A 413 -7.72 -0.98 7.63
CA ALA A 413 -6.39 -0.96 7.02
C ALA A 413 -5.70 0.39 7.28
N GLN A 414 -4.46 0.35 7.73
CA GLN A 414 -3.66 1.54 8.02
C GLN A 414 -2.52 1.64 6.99
N ILE A 415 -2.46 2.75 6.26
CA ILE A 415 -1.44 2.97 5.23
C ILE A 415 -0.76 4.30 5.52
N SER A 416 0.56 4.28 5.68
CA SER A 416 1.31 5.48 6.02
C SER A 416 2.67 5.56 5.36
N TYR A 417 3.21 6.78 5.24
CA TYR A 417 4.59 7.03 4.78
C TYR A 417 4.96 6.32 3.47
N SER A 418 4.01 6.11 2.57
CA SER A 418 4.19 5.25 1.40
C SER A 418 4.33 6.04 0.10
N TYR A 419 5.12 5.48 -0.82
CA TYR A 419 5.26 5.90 -2.21
C TYR A 419 4.58 4.85 -3.11
N ALA A 420 3.50 5.22 -3.78
CA ALA A 420 2.71 4.35 -4.64
C ALA A 420 2.47 5.01 -6.01
N ALA A 421 3.55 5.17 -6.79
CA ALA A 421 3.55 5.94 -8.03
C ALA A 421 3.78 5.08 -9.28
N GLY A 422 3.29 5.52 -10.43
CA GLY A 422 3.58 4.89 -11.72
C GLY A 422 2.91 3.53 -11.97
N ASN A 423 1.87 3.17 -11.21
CA ASN A 423 1.13 1.91 -11.38
C ASN A 423 0.08 2.04 -12.50
N LYS A 424 -0.24 0.93 -13.17
CA LYS A 424 -1.16 0.94 -14.33
C LYS A 424 -2.65 1.11 -13.96
N ASN A 425 -3.04 0.89 -12.70
CA ASN A 425 -4.33 1.32 -12.18
C ASN A 425 -4.16 2.45 -11.16
N ASN A 426 -4.11 2.15 -9.87
CA ASN A 426 -4.09 3.17 -8.83
C ASN A 426 -2.81 3.11 -8.00
N GLY A 427 -2.42 4.22 -7.38
CA GLY A 427 -1.37 4.18 -6.36
C GLY A 427 -1.84 3.36 -5.17
N ILE A 428 -2.90 3.83 -4.52
CA ILE A 428 -3.51 3.16 -3.36
C ILE A 428 -4.99 2.89 -3.65
N ARG A 429 -5.43 1.66 -3.44
CA ARG A 429 -6.83 1.26 -3.49
C ARG A 429 -7.29 0.68 -2.15
N THR A 430 -8.37 1.21 -1.58
CA THR A 430 -9.01 0.65 -0.38
C THR A 430 -10.51 0.43 -0.57
N SER A 431 -11.03 -0.71 -0.11
CA SER A 431 -12.48 -1.01 -0.12
C SER A 431 -13.03 -1.48 1.22
N GLY A 432 -12.17 -1.81 2.19
CA GLY A 432 -12.60 -2.09 3.57
C GLY A 432 -13.03 -0.81 4.30
N ASN A 433 -13.91 -0.96 5.28
CA ASN A 433 -14.38 0.15 6.12
C ASN A 433 -13.29 0.64 7.08
N ASN A 434 -13.41 1.90 7.50
CA ASN A 434 -12.53 2.58 8.46
C ASN A 434 -11.05 2.56 8.05
N ALA A 435 -10.75 2.62 6.75
CA ALA A 435 -9.37 2.74 6.29
C ALA A 435 -8.76 4.08 6.76
N THR A 436 -7.50 4.06 7.17
CA THR A 436 -6.74 5.25 7.57
C THR A 436 -5.52 5.41 6.67
N LEU A 437 -5.45 6.55 5.97
CA LEU A 437 -4.33 6.95 5.11
C LEU A 437 -3.67 8.19 5.71
N TYR A 438 -2.42 8.08 6.15
CA TYR A 438 -1.71 9.15 6.83
C TYR A 438 -0.33 9.36 6.23
N PHE A 439 0.01 10.59 5.86
CA PHE A 439 1.34 10.93 5.36
C PHE A 439 1.69 10.13 4.09
N ILE A 440 0.89 10.28 3.03
CA ILE A 440 1.17 9.65 1.74
C ILE A 440 2.13 10.57 0.98
N TYR A 441 3.39 10.15 0.83
CA TYR A 441 4.42 10.95 0.18
C TYR A 441 4.10 11.16 -1.29
N ASP A 442 3.77 10.08 -1.99
CA ASP A 442 3.49 10.15 -3.42
C ASP A 442 2.53 9.04 -3.87
N ALA A 443 1.48 9.42 -4.58
CA ALA A 443 0.55 8.58 -5.31
C ALA A 443 0.36 9.13 -6.74
N SER A 444 1.44 9.61 -7.36
CA SER A 444 1.41 10.27 -8.66
C SER A 444 1.58 9.33 -9.86
N SER A 445 1.28 9.87 -11.04
CA SER A 445 1.63 9.25 -12.33
C SER A 445 1.03 7.86 -12.57
N ASN A 446 -0.07 7.54 -11.90
CA ASN A 446 -0.79 6.28 -12.10
C ASN A 446 -1.73 6.39 -13.32
N SER A 447 -1.97 5.28 -14.00
CA SER A 447 -2.82 5.25 -15.21
C SER A 447 -4.33 5.29 -14.94
N GLN A 448 -4.75 5.29 -13.68
CA GLN A 448 -6.09 5.69 -13.23
C GLN A 448 -6.00 6.77 -12.15
N ASN A 449 -6.20 6.43 -10.87
CA ASN A 449 -6.22 7.43 -9.79
C ASN A 449 -4.97 7.35 -8.91
N GLY A 450 -4.61 8.43 -8.24
CA GLY A 450 -3.58 8.35 -7.20
C GLY A 450 -4.07 7.52 -6.02
N ILE A 451 -5.21 7.93 -5.45
CA ILE A 451 -5.89 7.19 -4.39
C ILE A 451 -7.32 6.90 -4.81
N TYR A 452 -7.76 5.65 -4.63
CA TYR A 452 -9.12 5.20 -4.87
C TYR A 452 -9.68 4.52 -3.63
N SER A 453 -10.68 5.11 -2.98
CA SER A 453 -11.30 4.55 -1.78
C SER A 453 -12.81 4.43 -1.91
N THR A 454 -13.36 3.29 -1.47
CA THR A 454 -14.79 2.94 -1.57
C THR A 454 -15.42 2.49 -0.24
N GLY A 455 -14.62 2.27 0.80
CA GLY A 455 -15.10 1.86 2.11
C GLY A 455 -15.75 3.02 2.87
N ASN A 456 -16.58 2.69 3.86
CA ASN A 456 -17.19 3.69 4.74
C ASN A 456 -16.18 4.24 5.77
N ASN A 457 -16.41 5.45 6.26
CA ASN A 457 -15.66 6.10 7.34
C ASN A 457 -14.16 6.24 7.07
N LEU A 458 -13.79 6.60 5.85
CA LEU A 458 -12.40 6.84 5.48
C LEU A 458 -11.82 8.03 6.27
N GLN A 459 -10.62 7.86 6.80
CA GLN A 459 -9.80 8.94 7.32
C GLN A 459 -8.54 9.09 6.46
N MET A 460 -8.34 10.29 5.90
CA MET A 460 -7.22 10.59 5.03
C MET A 460 -6.59 11.93 5.41
N SER A 461 -5.27 11.95 5.45
CA SER A 461 -4.54 13.10 5.97
C SER A 461 -3.13 13.18 5.41
N LEU A 462 -2.65 14.41 5.16
CA LEU A 462 -1.29 14.69 4.70
C LEU A 462 -0.94 13.90 3.41
N VAL A 463 -1.74 14.09 2.36
CA VAL A 463 -1.44 13.54 1.03
C VAL A 463 -0.63 14.57 0.26
N LEU A 464 0.70 14.38 0.26
CA LEU A 464 1.64 15.35 -0.27
C LEU A 464 1.67 15.35 -1.81
N GLY A 465 1.34 14.21 -2.44
CA GLY A 465 1.27 14.10 -3.90
C GLY A 465 0.22 13.11 -4.38
N ALA A 466 -0.84 13.61 -5.03
CA ALA A 466 -1.76 12.82 -5.84
C ALA A 466 -1.85 13.42 -7.25
N ASN A 467 -0.69 13.56 -7.88
CA ASN A 467 -0.50 14.41 -9.05
C ASN A 467 -0.37 13.61 -10.36
N SER A 468 -0.64 14.25 -11.49
CA SER A 468 -0.32 13.70 -12.83
C SER A 468 -0.93 12.32 -13.12
N ASN A 469 -2.06 11.98 -12.49
CA ASN A 469 -2.75 10.73 -12.73
C ASN A 469 -3.65 10.84 -13.97
N LYS A 470 -3.79 9.72 -14.70
CA LYS A 470 -4.60 9.68 -15.93
C LYS A 470 -6.10 9.70 -15.69
N TRP A 471 -6.60 9.68 -14.46
CA TRP A 471 -7.97 10.03 -14.07
C TRP A 471 -7.95 11.09 -12.95
N ASN A 472 -8.25 10.72 -11.70
CA ASN A 472 -8.33 11.68 -10.60
C ASN A 472 -7.08 11.59 -9.71
N GLY A 473 -6.72 12.68 -9.03
CA GLY A 473 -5.75 12.56 -7.94
C GLY A 473 -6.31 11.66 -6.83
N ILE A 474 -7.51 11.98 -6.37
CA ILE A 474 -8.22 11.23 -5.34
C ILE A 474 -9.65 10.94 -5.79
N TYR A 475 -10.06 9.68 -5.69
CA TYR A 475 -11.43 9.22 -5.89
C TYR A 475 -11.98 8.64 -4.59
N LEU A 476 -13.13 9.14 -4.15
CA LEU A 476 -13.77 8.75 -2.90
C LEU A 476 -15.22 8.33 -3.14
N ALA A 477 -15.58 7.15 -2.63
CA ALA A 477 -16.94 6.65 -2.55
C ALA A 477 -17.18 5.99 -1.18
N GLY A 478 -18.44 5.69 -0.86
CA GLY A 478 -18.86 5.20 0.44
C GLY A 478 -19.51 6.29 1.30
N ASN A 479 -19.90 5.92 2.53
CA ASN A 479 -20.50 6.83 3.50
C ASN A 479 -19.42 7.38 4.43
N ASN A 480 -19.37 8.71 4.57
CA ASN A 480 -18.42 9.44 5.42
C ASN A 480 -16.96 9.33 4.97
N ALA A 481 -16.39 10.44 4.52
CA ALA A 481 -14.94 10.54 4.29
C ALA A 481 -14.43 11.84 4.88
N SER A 482 -13.39 11.76 5.72
CA SER A 482 -12.68 12.91 6.25
C SER A 482 -11.30 13.00 5.61
N VAL A 483 -11.04 14.10 4.93
CA VAL A 483 -9.84 14.32 4.14
C VAL A 483 -9.26 15.69 4.48
N TRP A 484 -8.01 15.73 4.94
CA TRP A 484 -7.33 16.99 5.22
C TRP A 484 -5.91 17.07 4.63
N TYR A 485 -5.45 18.28 4.33
CA TYR A 485 -4.09 18.56 3.82
C TYR A 485 -3.71 17.72 2.58
N VAL A 486 -4.24 18.13 1.43
CA VAL A 486 -4.09 17.40 0.17
C VAL A 486 -3.55 18.29 -0.95
N THR A 487 -2.66 17.69 -1.76
CA THR A 487 -2.22 18.21 -3.07
C THR A 487 -2.59 17.24 -4.19
N ALA A 488 -3.43 17.69 -5.14
CA ALA A 488 -3.93 16.87 -6.25
C ALA A 488 -3.98 17.68 -7.57
N ASN A 489 -2.82 17.83 -8.19
CA ASN A 489 -2.60 18.68 -9.36
C ASN A 489 -2.33 17.90 -10.65
N ASN A 490 -2.53 18.56 -11.80
CA ASN A 490 -2.14 18.05 -13.12
C ASN A 490 -2.80 16.72 -13.52
N ASN A 491 -3.95 16.36 -12.92
CA ASN A 491 -4.65 15.13 -13.26
C ASN A 491 -5.52 15.34 -14.51
N THR A 492 -5.67 14.30 -15.33
CA THR A 492 -6.44 14.43 -16.58
C THR A 492 -7.95 14.49 -16.35
N LYS A 493 -8.47 14.17 -15.15
CA LYS A 493 -9.86 14.45 -14.77
C LYS A 493 -9.87 15.46 -13.64
N ASN A 494 -10.18 15.06 -12.41
CA ASN A 494 -10.32 15.96 -11.29
C ASN A 494 -9.13 15.86 -10.33
N GLY A 495 -8.83 16.91 -9.57
CA GLY A 495 -7.93 16.76 -8.43
C GLY A 495 -8.56 15.80 -7.41
N ILE A 496 -9.78 16.12 -6.97
CA ILE A 496 -10.56 15.29 -6.06
C ILE A 496 -11.95 15.05 -6.65
N TYR A 497 -12.38 13.81 -6.70
CA TYR A 497 -13.73 13.40 -7.06
C TYR A 497 -14.35 12.59 -5.92
N SER A 498 -15.55 12.98 -5.48
CA SER A 498 -16.24 12.28 -4.39
C SER A 498 -17.73 12.13 -4.66
N THR A 499 -18.24 10.92 -4.41
CA THR A 499 -19.68 10.60 -4.37
C THR A 499 -20.19 10.36 -2.95
N CYS A 500 -19.38 10.67 -1.93
CA CYS A 500 -19.71 10.38 -0.53
C CYS A 500 -20.89 11.24 -0.03
N SER A 501 -21.84 10.61 0.68
CA SER A 501 -23.01 11.28 1.27
C SER A 501 -22.67 12.29 2.37
N ASN A 502 -21.49 12.19 2.97
CA ASN A 502 -20.95 13.15 3.96
C ASN A 502 -19.45 13.27 3.71
N LEU A 503 -19.07 14.17 2.80
CA LEU A 503 -17.66 14.49 2.57
C LEU A 503 -17.23 15.62 3.50
N TYR A 504 -16.14 15.42 4.24
CA TYR A 504 -15.45 16.45 5.00
C TYR A 504 -14.09 16.69 4.36
N LEU A 505 -13.94 17.80 3.67
CA LEU A 505 -12.72 18.18 2.97
C LEU A 505 -12.19 19.50 3.52
N TYR A 506 -11.09 19.44 4.25
CA TYR A 506 -10.49 20.58 4.95
C TYR A 506 -9.06 20.83 4.47
N THR A 507 -8.71 22.08 4.22
CA THR A 507 -7.32 22.46 3.90
C THR A 507 -6.78 21.73 2.67
N VAL A 508 -7.42 21.93 1.51
CA VAL A 508 -6.85 21.46 0.23
C VAL A 508 -5.84 22.50 -0.23
N VAL A 509 -4.57 22.16 -0.04
CA VAL A 509 -3.43 23.02 -0.37
C VAL A 509 -3.46 23.37 -1.85
N SER A 510 -3.72 22.40 -2.72
CA SER A 510 -3.89 22.66 -4.15
C SER A 510 -4.64 21.53 -4.87
N ALA A 511 -5.65 21.90 -5.65
CA ALA A 511 -6.32 21.06 -6.63
C ALA A 511 -6.39 21.81 -7.98
N GLY A 512 -5.23 22.03 -8.59
CA GLY A 512 -5.06 22.90 -9.75
C GLY A 512 -4.52 22.21 -11.00
N ASN A 513 -4.64 22.89 -12.14
CA ASN A 513 -4.16 22.43 -13.45
C ASN A 513 -4.75 21.07 -13.89
N ASN A 514 -5.92 20.69 -13.38
CA ASN A 514 -6.59 19.46 -13.81
C ASN A 514 -7.42 19.74 -15.08
N THR A 515 -7.58 18.73 -15.95
CA THR A 515 -8.31 18.97 -17.21
C THR A 515 -9.84 19.03 -17.03
N TRP A 516 -10.37 18.57 -15.90
CA TRP A 516 -11.75 18.81 -15.52
C TRP A 516 -11.83 19.81 -14.37
N ASN A 517 -12.22 19.36 -13.17
CA ASN A 517 -12.41 20.26 -12.03
C ASN A 517 -11.27 20.11 -11.03
N GLY A 518 -11.00 21.15 -10.23
CA GLY A 518 -10.15 20.96 -9.07
C GLY A 518 -10.80 19.96 -8.10
N ILE A 519 -12.05 20.24 -7.74
CA ILE A 519 -12.86 19.38 -6.88
C ILE A 519 -14.22 19.15 -7.54
N HIS A 520 -14.67 17.90 -7.56
CA HIS A 520 -16.03 17.52 -7.91
C HIS A 520 -16.66 16.70 -6.77
N SER A 521 -17.67 17.28 -6.12
CA SER A 521 -18.44 16.62 -5.06
C SER A 521 -19.88 16.39 -5.53
N ALA A 522 -20.24 15.12 -5.66
CA ALA A 522 -21.54 14.69 -6.16
C ALA A 522 -22.49 14.15 -5.08
N GLY A 523 -21.95 13.72 -3.94
CA GLY A 523 -22.76 13.29 -2.79
C GLY A 523 -23.34 14.47 -2.00
N SER A 524 -24.33 14.19 -1.16
CA SER A 524 -25.01 15.18 -0.32
C SER A 524 -24.11 15.69 0.81
N ASN A 525 -24.53 16.77 1.48
CA ASN A 525 -23.97 17.27 2.75
C ASN A 525 -22.44 17.48 2.78
N ALA A 526 -21.82 17.72 1.64
CA ALA A 526 -20.38 17.92 1.56
C ALA A 526 -19.98 19.23 2.26
N ILE A 527 -19.00 19.17 3.15
CA ILE A 527 -18.33 20.32 3.75
C ILE A 527 -16.95 20.43 3.09
N ILE A 528 -16.74 21.53 2.36
CA ILE A 528 -15.50 21.82 1.64
C ILE A 528 -15.02 23.17 2.15
N SER A 529 -13.92 23.18 2.90
CA SER A 529 -13.37 24.38 3.53
C SER A 529 -11.89 24.56 3.23
N ASP A 530 -11.48 25.82 3.09
CA ASP A 530 -10.08 26.25 2.99
C ASP A 530 -9.35 25.56 1.83
N VAL A 531 -9.86 25.83 0.62
CA VAL A 531 -9.44 25.14 -0.61
C VAL A 531 -8.83 26.11 -1.60
N ILE A 532 -7.77 25.67 -2.28
CA ILE A 532 -7.26 26.30 -3.50
C ILE A 532 -7.51 25.38 -4.70
N ALA A 533 -8.42 25.77 -5.60
CA ALA A 533 -8.79 25.01 -6.80
C ALA A 533 -8.72 25.92 -8.05
N SER A 534 -7.51 26.15 -8.55
CA SER A 534 -7.24 27.17 -9.58
C SER A 534 -6.66 26.58 -10.86
N SER A 535 -6.80 27.32 -11.97
CA SER A 535 -6.21 26.96 -13.28
C SER A 535 -6.69 25.63 -13.88
N ASN A 536 -7.89 25.16 -13.50
CA ASN A 536 -8.47 23.95 -14.08
C ASN A 536 -9.17 24.26 -15.43
N LEU A 537 -9.22 23.28 -16.33
CA LEU A 537 -9.82 23.45 -17.67
C LEU A 537 -11.37 23.42 -17.64
N LYS A 538 -11.99 22.98 -16.55
CA LYS A 538 -13.42 23.26 -16.27
C LYS A 538 -13.54 24.19 -15.08
N ASN A 539 -14.04 23.71 -13.94
CA ASN A 539 -14.34 24.56 -12.79
C ASN A 539 -13.29 24.40 -11.69
N GLY A 540 -13.17 25.38 -10.80
CA GLY A 540 -12.41 25.17 -9.56
C GLY A 540 -13.10 24.13 -8.68
N VAL A 541 -14.34 24.42 -8.27
CA VAL A 541 -15.20 23.51 -7.52
C VAL A 541 -16.50 23.27 -8.28
N HIS A 542 -16.88 22.00 -8.43
CA HIS A 542 -18.18 21.57 -8.95
C HIS A 542 -18.92 20.77 -7.87
N SER A 543 -20.04 21.28 -7.41
CA SER A 543 -20.86 20.64 -6.37
C SER A 543 -22.28 20.37 -6.89
N THR A 544 -22.66 19.09 -6.97
CA THR A 544 -23.99 18.69 -7.46
C THR A 544 -24.90 18.15 -6.36
N GLY A 545 -24.36 17.77 -5.21
CA GLY A 545 -25.14 17.27 -4.08
C GLY A 545 -25.88 18.37 -3.31
N SER A 546 -27.02 18.01 -2.72
CA SER A 546 -27.80 18.91 -1.87
C SER A 546 -27.12 19.19 -0.53
N GLY A 547 -27.30 20.39 0.01
CA GLY A 547 -26.84 20.74 1.36
C GLY A 547 -25.33 20.95 1.48
N ALA A 548 -24.61 21.14 0.37
CA ALA A 548 -23.18 21.37 0.41
C ALA A 548 -22.83 22.73 1.05
N ASN A 549 -21.77 22.75 1.85
CA ASN A 549 -21.19 23.93 2.48
C ASN A 549 -19.80 24.18 1.90
N LEU A 550 -19.67 25.21 1.07
CA LEU A 550 -18.44 25.62 0.41
C LEU A 550 -17.93 26.90 1.09
N VAL A 551 -16.87 26.79 1.90
CA VAL A 551 -16.37 27.86 2.77
C VAL A 551 -14.92 28.19 2.43
N SER A 552 -14.56 29.48 2.38
CA SER A 552 -13.17 29.92 2.17
C SER A 552 -12.51 29.33 0.91
N ILE A 553 -13.26 29.26 -0.19
CA ILE A 553 -12.78 28.67 -1.45
C ILE A 553 -12.06 29.71 -2.30
N THR A 554 -10.82 29.44 -2.68
CA THR A 554 -10.09 30.19 -3.71
C THR A 554 -10.11 29.41 -5.03
N ALA A 555 -10.89 29.88 -6.00
CA ALA A 555 -11.05 29.23 -7.31
C ALA A 555 -10.84 30.22 -8.45
N ASN A 556 -9.57 30.46 -8.79
CA ASN A 556 -9.16 31.47 -9.76
C ASN A 556 -8.71 30.86 -11.09
N SER A 557 -8.78 31.66 -12.16
CA SER A 557 -8.17 31.35 -13.46
C SER A 557 -8.64 30.05 -14.11
N ASN A 558 -9.83 29.55 -13.74
CA ASN A 558 -10.40 28.35 -14.36
C ASN A 558 -11.03 28.69 -15.72
N LYS A 559 -10.98 27.74 -16.66
CA LYS A 559 -11.49 27.94 -18.04
C LYS A 559 -13.01 27.86 -18.15
N ASN A 560 -13.72 27.42 -17.10
CA ASN A 560 -15.16 27.64 -16.95
C ASN A 560 -15.42 28.58 -15.77
N ASN A 561 -15.98 28.06 -14.67
CA ASN A 561 -16.37 28.86 -13.52
C ASN A 561 -15.38 28.67 -12.36
N GLY A 562 -15.30 29.64 -11.44
CA GLY A 562 -14.62 29.40 -10.17
C GLY A 562 -15.34 28.31 -9.37
N ILE A 563 -16.64 28.54 -9.11
CA ILE A 563 -17.53 27.58 -8.45
C ILE A 563 -18.76 27.36 -9.33
N LEU A 564 -19.08 26.10 -9.60
CA LEU A 564 -20.35 25.65 -10.19
C LEU A 564 -21.11 24.83 -9.15
N SER A 565 -22.33 25.23 -8.83
CA SER A 565 -23.18 24.55 -7.87
C SER A 565 -24.58 24.29 -8.45
N SER A 566 -24.99 23.02 -8.47
CA SER A 566 -26.31 22.60 -8.96
C SER A 566 -27.18 21.92 -7.91
N GLY A 567 -26.63 21.57 -6.75
CA GLY A 567 -27.40 21.03 -5.63
C GLY A 567 -28.32 22.08 -4.97
N SER A 568 -29.41 21.63 -4.37
CA SER A 568 -30.29 22.49 -3.56
C SER A 568 -29.67 22.83 -2.20
N LYS A 569 -30.00 23.99 -1.63
CA LYS A 569 -29.56 24.44 -0.30
C LYS A 569 -28.03 24.52 -0.16
N VAL A 570 -27.33 24.89 -1.22
CA VAL A 570 -25.86 25.04 -1.18
C VAL A 570 -25.48 26.39 -0.60
N ASN A 571 -24.56 26.37 0.37
CA ASN A 571 -23.98 27.56 0.97
C ASN A 571 -22.60 27.82 0.38
N ILE A 572 -22.37 29.03 -0.15
CA ILE A 572 -21.09 29.50 -0.69
C ILE A 572 -20.68 30.74 0.11
N ILE A 573 -19.62 30.61 0.90
CA ILE A 573 -19.27 31.59 1.93
C ILE A 573 -17.78 31.91 1.81
N TYR A 574 -17.42 33.21 1.84
CA TYR A 574 -16.02 33.66 1.77
C TYR A 574 -15.26 33.14 0.53
N ALA A 575 -15.95 32.95 -0.59
CA ALA A 575 -15.32 32.50 -1.82
C ALA A 575 -14.57 33.65 -2.52
N LYS A 576 -13.44 33.31 -3.15
CA LYS A 576 -12.63 34.20 -3.98
C LYS A 576 -12.50 33.57 -5.37
N THR A 577 -13.26 34.10 -6.33
CA THR A 577 -13.41 33.52 -7.68
C THR A 577 -13.07 34.55 -8.76
N ASN A 578 -11.78 34.71 -9.05
CA ASN A 578 -11.28 35.74 -9.97
C ASN A 578 -10.70 35.16 -11.25
N TYR A 579 -10.72 35.96 -12.32
CA TYR A 579 -10.07 35.67 -13.60
C TYR A 579 -10.55 34.39 -14.30
N ASN A 580 -11.76 33.91 -13.99
CA ASN A 580 -12.33 32.75 -14.67
C ASN A 580 -12.88 33.15 -16.06
N LEU A 581 -12.83 32.22 -17.02
CA LEU A 581 -13.23 32.48 -18.41
C LEU A 581 -14.76 32.55 -18.59
N LEU A 582 -15.54 31.98 -17.67
CA LEU A 582 -16.98 32.19 -17.59
C LEU A 582 -17.30 33.05 -16.36
N ASN A 583 -17.93 32.47 -15.35
CA ASN A 583 -18.39 33.18 -14.16
C ASN A 583 -17.46 32.93 -12.97
N GLY A 584 -17.46 33.81 -11.98
CA GLY A 584 -16.82 33.46 -10.72
C GLY A 584 -17.61 32.39 -9.98
N ILE A 585 -18.89 32.66 -9.72
CA ILE A 585 -19.83 31.70 -9.11
C ILE A 585 -21.02 31.50 -10.05
N TYR A 586 -21.36 30.25 -10.35
CA TYR A 586 -22.59 29.87 -11.04
C TYR A 586 -23.40 28.91 -10.18
N SER A 587 -24.60 29.33 -9.78
CA SER A 587 -25.54 28.52 -9.02
C SER A 587 -26.84 28.26 -9.79
N THR A 588 -27.22 26.99 -9.90
CA THR A 588 -28.46 26.52 -10.59
C THR A 588 -29.44 25.81 -9.66
N GLY A 589 -28.99 25.28 -8.52
CA GLY A 589 -29.84 24.59 -7.55
C GLY A 589 -30.64 25.54 -6.65
N SER A 590 -31.84 25.13 -6.21
CA SER A 590 -32.74 25.97 -5.41
C SER A 590 -32.19 26.32 -4.03
N ASN A 591 -32.62 27.44 -3.45
CA ASN A 591 -32.30 27.85 -2.08
C ASN A 591 -30.80 28.04 -1.80
N ALA A 592 -30.00 28.42 -2.80
CA ALA A 592 -28.59 28.68 -2.58
C ALA A 592 -28.36 29.98 -1.77
N LEU A 593 -27.37 29.97 -0.89
CA LEU A 593 -26.90 31.15 -0.16
C LEU A 593 -25.47 31.47 -0.58
N ILE A 594 -25.28 32.61 -1.24
CA ILE A 594 -23.96 33.11 -1.63
C ILE A 594 -23.69 34.35 -0.78
N ARG A 595 -22.70 34.31 0.11
CA ARG A 595 -22.42 35.42 1.01
C ARG A 595 -20.94 35.75 1.17
N ASN A 596 -20.66 37.01 1.50
CA ASN A 596 -19.33 37.51 1.85
C ASN A 596 -18.23 37.10 0.84
N SER A 597 -18.58 37.00 -0.44
CA SER A 597 -17.71 36.44 -1.47
C SER A 597 -17.24 37.52 -2.45
N THR A 598 -16.09 37.29 -3.06
CA THR A 598 -15.46 38.20 -4.02
C THR A 598 -15.34 37.52 -5.38
N SER A 599 -15.75 38.22 -6.44
CA SER A 599 -15.73 37.68 -7.79
C SER A 599 -15.39 38.74 -8.82
N ASN A 600 -14.11 38.82 -9.19
CA ASN A 600 -13.58 39.91 -9.98
C ASN A 600 -12.92 39.46 -11.28
N SER A 601 -12.94 40.33 -12.28
CA SER A 601 -12.19 40.13 -13.54
C SER A 601 -12.52 38.84 -14.28
N ASN A 602 -13.72 38.29 -14.10
CA ASN A 602 -14.19 37.15 -14.88
C ASN A 602 -14.66 37.61 -16.27
N LYS A 603 -14.51 36.75 -17.27
CA LYS A 603 -14.82 37.06 -18.67
C LYS A 603 -16.33 37.05 -18.98
N GLN A 604 -17.16 36.54 -18.06
CA GLN A 604 -18.61 36.75 -18.08
C GLN A 604 -19.08 37.52 -16.84
N ASN A 605 -19.75 36.85 -15.91
CA ASN A 605 -20.37 37.49 -14.75
C ASN A 605 -19.54 37.27 -13.49
N GLY A 606 -19.69 38.16 -12.50
CA GLY A 606 -19.22 37.86 -11.15
C GLY A 606 -20.00 36.67 -10.58
N ILE A 607 -21.29 36.86 -10.40
CA ILE A 607 -22.21 35.80 -9.95
C ILE A 607 -23.31 35.60 -11.01
N MET A 608 -23.52 34.36 -11.41
CA MET A 608 -24.67 33.91 -12.20
C MET A 608 -25.58 33.04 -11.34
N SER A 609 -26.87 33.36 -11.29
CA SER A 609 -27.86 32.51 -10.60
C SER A 609 -29.10 32.28 -11.46
N SER A 610 -29.38 31.02 -11.75
CA SER A 610 -30.62 30.58 -12.41
C SER A 610 -31.58 29.86 -11.47
N SER A 611 -31.18 29.71 -10.21
CA SER A 611 -31.86 29.03 -9.12
C SER A 611 -33.11 29.75 -8.58
N TYR A 612 -34.11 28.97 -8.17
CA TYR A 612 -35.22 29.46 -7.36
C TYR A 612 -34.76 29.82 -5.92
N GLN A 613 -35.18 30.98 -5.40
CA GLN A 613 -34.93 31.43 -4.01
C GLN A 613 -33.44 31.61 -3.61
N THR A 614 -32.54 31.95 -4.53
CA THR A 614 -31.16 32.29 -4.14
C THR A 614 -31.09 33.56 -3.32
N THR A 615 -30.22 33.58 -2.30
CA THR A 615 -29.81 34.79 -1.60
C THR A 615 -28.35 35.12 -1.93
N ILE A 616 -28.09 36.31 -2.47
CA ILE A 616 -26.77 36.87 -2.74
C ILE A 616 -26.57 38.07 -1.80
N TYR A 617 -25.69 37.92 -0.81
CA TYR A 617 -25.58 38.84 0.33
C TYR A 617 -24.14 39.30 0.59
N CYS A 618 -23.91 40.61 0.70
CA CYS A 618 -22.59 41.17 1.06
C CYS A 618 -21.42 40.70 0.19
N CYS A 619 -21.66 40.50 -1.11
CA CYS A 619 -20.61 40.13 -2.07
C CYS A 619 -20.03 41.36 -2.79
N ASN A 620 -18.79 41.21 -3.29
CA ASN A 620 -18.08 42.23 -4.05
C ASN A 620 -17.72 41.74 -5.47
N MET A 621 -18.23 42.42 -6.50
CA MET A 621 -18.07 42.03 -7.90
C MET A 621 -17.59 43.19 -8.76
N THR A 622 -16.32 43.13 -9.17
CA THR A 622 -15.68 44.21 -9.91
C THR A 622 -14.99 43.75 -11.19
N LYS A 623 -14.99 44.64 -12.20
CA LYS A 623 -14.25 44.43 -13.46
C LYS A 623 -14.64 43.16 -14.24
N ASN A 624 -15.84 42.61 -14.04
CA ASN A 624 -16.30 41.49 -14.85
C ASN A 624 -16.73 41.97 -16.25
N SER A 625 -16.44 41.17 -17.27
CA SER A 625 -16.58 41.59 -18.68
C SER A 625 -18.04 41.66 -19.15
N ILE A 626 -18.99 41.14 -18.37
CA ILE A 626 -20.42 41.32 -18.61
C ILE A 626 -21.09 41.96 -17.39
N ASN A 627 -21.61 41.19 -16.44
CA ASN A 627 -22.35 41.73 -15.30
C ASN A 627 -21.65 41.47 -13.96
N GLY A 628 -21.90 42.30 -12.96
CA GLY A 628 -21.55 41.95 -11.59
C GLY A 628 -22.39 40.76 -11.10
N ILE A 629 -23.72 40.89 -11.21
CA ILE A 629 -24.70 39.81 -10.99
C ILE A 629 -25.58 39.64 -12.22
N TYR A 630 -25.76 38.40 -12.67
CA TYR A 630 -26.78 37.99 -13.63
C TYR A 630 -27.74 36.98 -12.98
N SER A 631 -29.02 37.33 -12.89
CA SER A 631 -30.03 36.50 -12.21
C SER A 631 -31.23 36.25 -13.10
N THR A 632 -31.58 34.98 -13.32
CA THR A 632 -32.82 34.57 -14.01
C THR A 632 -33.80 33.85 -13.08
N GLY A 633 -33.35 33.45 -11.89
CA GLY A 633 -34.17 32.74 -10.91
C GLY A 633 -35.31 33.59 -10.33
N SER A 634 -36.45 32.94 -10.05
CA SER A 634 -37.58 33.58 -9.36
C SER A 634 -37.28 33.74 -7.87
N THR A 635 -37.82 34.81 -7.26
CA THR A 635 -37.70 35.12 -5.82
C THR A 635 -36.27 35.26 -5.30
N VAL A 636 -35.33 35.62 -6.18
CA VAL A 636 -33.93 35.85 -5.81
C VAL A 636 -33.81 37.13 -4.98
N LYS A 637 -32.99 37.07 -3.92
CA LYS A 637 -32.67 38.18 -3.03
C LYS A 637 -31.23 38.64 -3.28
N ILE A 638 -31.05 39.89 -3.69
CA ILE A 638 -29.75 40.52 -3.96
C ILE A 638 -29.58 41.69 -3.01
N ILE A 639 -28.84 41.48 -1.92
CA ILE A 639 -28.85 42.36 -0.75
C ILE A 639 -27.44 42.81 -0.37
N LYS A 640 -27.26 44.12 -0.12
CA LYS A 640 -26.01 44.70 0.43
C LYS A 640 -24.72 44.38 -0.33
N ASN A 641 -24.82 44.21 -1.65
CA ASN A 641 -23.66 43.91 -2.49
C ASN A 641 -22.98 45.19 -3.01
N LYS A 642 -21.69 45.10 -3.30
CA LYS A 642 -20.89 46.15 -3.96
C LYS A 642 -20.54 45.71 -5.38
N LEU A 643 -20.98 46.47 -6.39
CA LEU A 643 -20.79 46.12 -7.79
C LEU A 643 -20.24 47.31 -8.58
N SER A 644 -19.05 47.16 -9.17
CA SER A 644 -18.46 48.28 -9.90
C SER A 644 -17.58 47.92 -11.08
N SER A 645 -17.55 48.81 -12.06
CA SER A 645 -16.67 48.70 -13.24
C SER A 645 -16.88 47.41 -14.05
N ASN A 646 -18.09 46.85 -14.03
CA ASN A 646 -18.46 45.74 -14.92
C ASN A 646 -18.90 46.31 -16.28
N SER A 647 -18.53 45.66 -17.38
CA SER A 647 -18.67 46.26 -18.72
C SER A 647 -20.13 46.49 -19.13
N ASN A 648 -21.06 45.68 -18.63
CA ASN A 648 -22.50 45.81 -18.87
C ASN A 648 -23.26 46.26 -17.61
N CYS A 649 -23.90 45.37 -16.86
CA CYS A 649 -24.71 45.80 -15.70
C CYS A 649 -23.95 45.59 -14.39
N GLY A 650 -24.23 46.43 -13.38
CA GLY A 650 -23.99 46.02 -12.01
C GLY A 650 -24.83 44.78 -11.71
N ILE A 651 -26.16 44.94 -11.77
CA ILE A 651 -27.15 43.86 -11.61
C ILE A 651 -28.01 43.76 -12.86
N ASN A 652 -28.13 42.55 -13.43
CA ASN A 652 -29.03 42.23 -14.53
C ASN A 652 -30.00 41.12 -14.08
N SER A 653 -31.28 41.45 -13.89
CA SER A 653 -32.28 40.57 -13.29
C SER A 653 -33.49 40.33 -14.21
N TYR A 654 -33.80 39.06 -14.46
CA TYR A 654 -34.95 38.60 -15.25
C TYR A 654 -35.98 37.85 -14.40
N GLY A 655 -35.65 37.56 -13.13
CA GLY A 655 -36.46 36.74 -12.24
C GLY A 655 -37.79 37.39 -11.84
N TYR A 656 -38.84 36.57 -11.76
CA TYR A 656 -40.11 37.00 -11.17
C TYR A 656 -39.95 37.26 -9.67
N ASN A 657 -40.54 38.35 -9.16
CA ASN A 657 -40.57 38.68 -7.74
C ASN A 657 -39.18 38.74 -7.07
N ALA A 658 -38.16 39.22 -7.80
CA ALA A 658 -36.83 39.41 -7.24
C ALA A 658 -36.78 40.63 -6.29
N LEU A 659 -35.97 40.54 -5.24
CA LEU A 659 -35.66 41.62 -4.31
C LEU A 659 -34.23 42.12 -4.54
N ILE A 660 -34.08 43.41 -4.86
CA ILE A 660 -32.79 44.08 -5.05
C ILE A 660 -32.71 45.21 -4.02
N ASP A 661 -31.99 44.96 -2.92
CA ASP A 661 -32.03 45.79 -1.72
C ASP A 661 -30.65 46.28 -1.26
N SER A 662 -30.53 47.57 -0.96
CA SER A 662 -29.40 48.15 -0.23
C SER A 662 -28.03 47.92 -0.88
N ASN A 663 -27.99 47.78 -2.22
CA ASN A 663 -26.75 47.57 -2.95
C ASN A 663 -26.06 48.90 -3.30
N THR A 664 -24.74 48.87 -3.40
CA THR A 664 -23.93 50.00 -3.90
C THR A 664 -23.39 49.66 -5.30
N ILE A 665 -23.81 50.43 -6.30
CA ILE A 665 -23.60 50.07 -7.71
C ILE A 665 -23.09 51.27 -8.52
N TYR A 666 -21.89 51.17 -9.10
CA TYR A 666 -21.31 52.32 -9.81
C TYR A 666 -20.33 51.97 -10.94
N SER A 667 -20.14 52.91 -11.86
CA SER A 667 -19.19 52.78 -12.98
C SER A 667 -19.46 51.60 -13.92
N ASN A 668 -20.71 51.13 -14.04
CA ASN A 668 -21.12 50.11 -15.01
C ASN A 668 -21.81 50.76 -16.23
N LYS A 669 -22.18 50.00 -17.27
CA LYS A 669 -23.07 50.53 -18.34
C LYS A 669 -24.46 50.85 -17.78
N TYR A 670 -25.07 49.91 -17.07
CA TYR A 670 -26.30 50.11 -16.28
C TYR A 670 -26.01 49.80 -14.82
N GLY A 671 -26.60 50.54 -13.89
CA GLY A 671 -26.55 50.16 -12.47
C GLY A 671 -27.36 48.88 -12.23
N VAL A 672 -28.68 49.01 -12.29
CA VAL A 672 -29.64 47.90 -12.25
C VAL A 672 -30.41 47.85 -13.56
N HIS A 673 -30.42 46.69 -14.22
CA HIS A 673 -31.29 46.39 -15.35
C HIS A 673 -32.21 45.25 -14.99
N SER A 674 -33.53 45.50 -14.95
CA SER A 674 -34.53 44.54 -14.49
C SER A 674 -35.63 44.36 -15.52
N LYS A 675 -35.84 43.14 -15.99
CA LYS A 675 -36.95 42.74 -16.88
C LYS A 675 -37.99 41.86 -16.21
N GLY A 676 -37.69 41.32 -15.03
CA GLY A 676 -38.62 40.49 -14.27
C GLY A 676 -39.87 41.25 -13.82
N SER A 677 -41.01 40.57 -13.80
CA SER A 677 -42.27 41.13 -13.26
C SER A 677 -42.29 41.10 -11.74
N LYS A 678 -42.97 42.06 -11.11
CA LYS A 678 -43.07 42.22 -9.64
C LYS A 678 -41.73 42.37 -8.91
N VAL A 679 -40.71 42.89 -9.58
CA VAL A 679 -39.39 43.10 -8.94
C VAL A 679 -39.47 44.27 -7.96
N PHE A 680 -38.87 44.10 -6.79
CA PHE A 680 -38.75 45.12 -5.74
C PHE A 680 -37.31 45.65 -5.70
N ILE A 681 -37.12 46.91 -6.10
CA ILE A 681 -35.81 47.59 -6.11
C ILE A 681 -35.83 48.65 -5.02
N TYR A 682 -35.11 48.42 -3.93
CA TYR A 682 -35.24 49.19 -2.70
C TYR A 682 -33.91 49.67 -2.11
N GLY A 683 -33.85 50.92 -1.66
CA GLY A 683 -32.74 51.40 -0.82
C GLY A 683 -31.35 51.40 -1.47
N ASN A 684 -31.24 51.30 -2.79
CA ASN A 684 -29.95 51.16 -3.47
C ASN A 684 -29.26 52.51 -3.68
N LYS A 685 -27.92 52.53 -3.59
CA LYS A 685 -27.06 53.67 -3.96
C LYS A 685 -26.44 53.41 -5.34
N ILE A 686 -26.89 54.14 -6.35
CA ILE A 686 -26.56 53.84 -7.76
C ILE A 686 -26.03 55.09 -8.48
N TYR A 687 -24.77 55.08 -8.92
CA TYR A 687 -24.15 56.29 -9.45
C TYR A 687 -23.08 56.09 -10.52
N SER A 688 -22.79 57.14 -11.28
CA SER A 688 -21.70 57.16 -12.28
C SER A 688 -21.78 56.04 -13.33
N ASN A 689 -22.96 55.53 -13.65
CA ASN A 689 -23.13 54.53 -14.71
C ASN A 689 -23.24 55.20 -16.10
N LYS A 690 -22.78 54.50 -17.15
CA LYS A 690 -22.65 55.06 -18.52
C LYS A 690 -23.99 55.28 -19.24
N ILE A 691 -25.06 54.62 -18.79
CA ILE A 691 -26.43 54.81 -19.28
C ILE A 691 -27.33 55.07 -18.06
N HIS A 692 -28.21 54.15 -17.67
CA HIS A 692 -29.17 54.42 -16.60
C HIS A 692 -28.64 53.97 -15.24
N GLY A 693 -29.06 54.67 -14.17
CA GLY A 693 -28.92 54.16 -12.81
C GLY A 693 -29.77 52.91 -12.66
N ILE A 694 -31.10 53.07 -12.72
CA ILE A 694 -32.07 51.97 -12.74
C ILE A 694 -32.77 51.94 -14.10
N CYS A 695 -32.78 50.79 -14.77
CA CYS A 695 -33.56 50.49 -15.98
C CYS A 695 -34.54 49.35 -15.66
N SER A 696 -35.83 49.64 -15.49
CA SER A 696 -36.85 48.67 -15.09
C SER A 696 -37.94 48.52 -16.16
N LEU A 697 -37.91 47.40 -16.87
CA LEU A 697 -38.79 47.10 -18.00
C LEU A 697 -39.91 46.12 -17.65
N GLY A 698 -39.79 45.41 -16.53
CA GLY A 698 -40.77 44.42 -16.09
C GLY A 698 -42.09 45.04 -15.61
N SER A 699 -43.19 44.28 -15.75
CA SER A 699 -44.51 44.73 -15.29
C SER A 699 -44.59 44.78 -13.76
N SER A 700 -45.36 45.72 -13.23
CA SER A 700 -45.64 45.84 -11.78
C SER A 700 -44.39 45.92 -10.89
N SER A 701 -43.29 46.49 -11.38
CA SER A 701 -42.10 46.68 -10.57
C SER A 701 -42.30 47.78 -9.52
N THR A 702 -41.75 47.57 -8.33
CA THR A 702 -41.70 48.58 -7.28
C THR A 702 -40.28 49.12 -7.17
N ILE A 703 -40.12 50.42 -7.36
CA ILE A 703 -38.84 51.14 -7.28
C ILE A 703 -38.98 52.14 -6.13
N PHE A 704 -38.40 51.81 -4.98
CA PHE A 704 -38.67 52.49 -3.73
C PHE A 704 -37.39 52.99 -3.04
N SER A 705 -37.36 54.26 -2.64
CA SER A 705 -36.31 54.81 -1.75
C SER A 705 -34.87 54.64 -2.26
N ASN A 706 -34.65 54.64 -3.57
CA ASN A 706 -33.32 54.54 -4.17
C ASN A 706 -32.69 55.92 -4.35
N ASN A 707 -31.36 55.98 -4.26
CA ASN A 707 -30.57 57.17 -4.56
C ASN A 707 -29.77 56.97 -5.85
N ALA A 708 -30.27 57.53 -6.96
CA ALA A 708 -29.72 57.39 -8.30
C ALA A 708 -29.12 58.71 -8.81
N TYR A 709 -27.79 58.85 -8.83
CA TYR A 709 -27.15 60.14 -9.13
C TYR A 709 -25.94 60.08 -10.07
N SER A 710 -25.65 61.19 -10.76
CA SER A 710 -24.48 61.31 -11.64
C SER A 710 -24.37 60.24 -12.74
N ASN A 711 -25.49 59.66 -13.18
CA ASN A 711 -25.50 58.71 -14.29
C ASN A 711 -25.56 59.46 -15.64
N ARG A 712 -24.94 58.92 -16.69
CA ARG A 712 -24.88 59.54 -18.04
C ARG A 712 -26.21 59.46 -18.82
N GLY A 713 -27.12 58.60 -18.39
CA GLY A 713 -28.50 58.54 -18.85
C GLY A 713 -29.45 59.10 -17.80
N SER A 714 -30.68 58.58 -17.77
CA SER A 714 -31.63 58.89 -16.69
C SER A 714 -31.26 58.21 -15.36
N GLY A 715 -31.56 58.85 -14.23
CA GLY A 715 -31.37 58.25 -12.90
C GLY A 715 -32.22 56.98 -12.75
N ILE A 716 -33.52 57.11 -13.02
CA ILE A 716 -34.47 55.98 -13.12
C ILE A 716 -35.14 56.04 -14.49
N TYR A 717 -35.12 54.92 -15.21
CA TYR A 717 -35.81 54.71 -16.48
C TYR A 717 -36.74 53.50 -16.32
N SER A 718 -38.05 53.68 -16.51
CA SER A 718 -39.02 52.60 -16.36
C SER A 718 -40.09 52.59 -17.45
N THR A 719 -40.37 51.41 -18.01
CA THR A 719 -41.42 51.21 -19.03
C THR A 719 -42.49 50.20 -18.62
N GLY A 720 -42.39 49.65 -17.41
CA GLY A 720 -43.32 48.65 -16.89
C GLY A 720 -44.76 49.17 -16.77
N SER A 721 -45.73 48.40 -17.29
CA SER A 721 -47.16 48.76 -17.45
C SER A 721 -47.97 48.93 -16.15
N SER A 722 -47.33 49.00 -14.98
CA SER A 722 -47.90 49.33 -13.66
C SER A 722 -46.79 49.61 -12.64
N ALA A 723 -45.69 50.23 -13.08
CA ALA A 723 -44.55 50.49 -12.21
C ALA A 723 -44.92 51.45 -11.06
N TYR A 724 -44.51 51.12 -9.84
CA TYR A 724 -44.68 51.94 -8.64
C TYR A 724 -43.34 52.58 -8.25
N ILE A 725 -43.16 53.86 -8.56
CA ILE A 725 -41.92 54.62 -8.37
C ILE A 725 -42.14 55.62 -7.22
N TYR A 726 -41.63 55.27 -6.05
CA TYR A 726 -41.98 55.95 -4.79
C TYR A 726 -40.74 56.39 -4.00
N LYS A 727 -40.75 57.62 -3.46
CA LYS A 727 -39.70 58.16 -2.56
C LYS A 727 -38.25 58.04 -3.06
N ASN A 728 -38.01 58.05 -4.37
CA ASN A 728 -36.65 57.98 -4.90
C ASN A 728 -36.02 59.37 -5.01
N THR A 729 -34.70 59.42 -4.89
CA THR A 729 -33.88 60.61 -5.14
C THR A 729 -33.09 60.41 -6.44
N ALA A 730 -33.34 61.26 -7.43
CA ALA A 730 -32.64 61.25 -8.72
C ALA A 730 -31.95 62.59 -9.00
N ASN A 731 -30.62 62.64 -8.80
CA ASN A 731 -29.88 63.90 -8.77
C ASN A 731 -28.72 63.95 -9.80
N SER A 732 -28.51 65.09 -10.44
CA SER A 732 -27.33 65.34 -11.29
C SER A 732 -27.11 64.34 -12.43
N ASN A 733 -28.18 63.70 -12.94
CA ASN A 733 -28.08 62.79 -14.09
C ASN A 733 -28.07 63.58 -15.41
N TYR A 734 -27.42 63.03 -16.44
CA TYR A 734 -27.22 63.72 -17.72
C TYR A 734 -28.45 63.68 -18.64
N GLN A 735 -29.40 62.78 -18.41
CA GLN A 735 -30.74 62.89 -19.01
C GLN A 735 -31.76 63.28 -17.93
N ASN A 736 -32.89 62.58 -17.81
CA ASN A 736 -33.92 62.91 -16.83
C ASN A 736 -33.53 62.39 -15.43
N GLY A 737 -34.09 62.99 -14.37
CA GLY A 737 -34.03 62.36 -13.05
C GLY A 737 -34.78 61.03 -13.08
N ILE A 738 -36.07 61.08 -13.42
CA ILE A 738 -36.95 59.93 -13.59
C ILE A 738 -37.64 60.01 -14.95
N TYR A 739 -37.53 58.95 -15.74
CA TYR A 739 -38.26 58.72 -16.97
C TYR A 739 -39.22 57.53 -16.79
N SER A 740 -40.51 57.71 -17.09
CA SER A 740 -41.51 56.64 -17.01
C SER A 740 -42.44 56.61 -18.23
N ALA A 741 -42.47 55.50 -18.95
CA ALA A 741 -43.37 55.26 -20.08
C ALA A 741 -44.44 54.17 -19.80
N GLY A 742 -44.49 53.66 -18.57
CA GLY A 742 -45.42 52.60 -18.19
C GLY A 742 -46.88 53.05 -18.23
N LYS A 743 -47.74 52.28 -18.90
CA LYS A 743 -49.21 52.40 -18.77
C LYS A 743 -49.56 52.36 -17.28
N SER A 744 -50.40 53.25 -16.77
CA SER A 744 -50.80 53.29 -15.36
C SER A 744 -49.65 53.36 -14.33
N ALA A 745 -48.47 53.85 -14.72
CA ALA A 745 -47.36 54.01 -13.76
C ALA A 745 -47.69 55.04 -12.67
N SER A 746 -47.24 54.77 -11.46
CA SER A 746 -47.45 55.60 -10.28
C SER A 746 -46.13 56.21 -9.82
N LEU A 747 -46.03 57.53 -9.87
CA LEU A 747 -44.83 58.31 -9.52
C LEU A 747 -45.17 59.25 -8.36
N PHE A 748 -44.73 58.89 -7.15
CA PHE A 748 -45.10 59.58 -5.93
C PHE A 748 -43.91 59.91 -5.01
N TYR A 749 -43.91 61.09 -4.41
CA TYR A 749 -42.92 61.50 -3.39
C TYR A 749 -41.46 61.43 -3.83
N ASN A 750 -41.19 61.47 -5.13
CA ASN A 750 -39.82 61.44 -5.64
C ASN A 750 -39.20 62.83 -5.62
N THR A 751 -37.90 62.89 -5.38
CA THR A 751 -37.08 64.11 -5.49
C THR A 751 -36.19 64.01 -6.72
N ALA A 752 -36.35 64.92 -7.69
CA ALA A 752 -35.49 64.98 -8.87
C ALA A 752 -34.85 66.36 -9.07
N SER A 753 -33.54 66.45 -8.93
CA SER A 753 -32.82 67.72 -8.92
C SER A 753 -31.57 67.76 -9.81
N CYS A 754 -31.23 68.96 -10.29
CA CYS A 754 -29.97 69.25 -10.99
C CYS A 754 -29.69 68.37 -12.22
N ASN A 755 -30.71 67.71 -12.80
CA ASN A 755 -30.54 66.86 -13.97
C ASN A 755 -30.43 67.72 -15.25
N LYS A 756 -29.65 67.27 -16.24
CA LYS A 756 -29.48 67.99 -17.52
C LYS A 756 -30.70 67.84 -18.45
N GLY A 757 -31.57 66.87 -18.19
CA GLY A 757 -32.89 66.71 -18.79
C GLY A 757 -34.00 67.30 -17.93
N SER A 758 -35.16 66.63 -17.89
CA SER A 758 -36.26 66.97 -16.99
C SER A 758 -36.08 66.31 -15.62
N GLY A 759 -36.66 66.87 -14.56
CA GLY A 759 -36.71 66.21 -13.25
C GLY A 759 -37.48 64.89 -13.35
N ILE A 760 -38.75 64.96 -13.75
CA ILE A 760 -39.62 63.82 -14.02
C ILE A 760 -40.21 63.94 -15.43
N TYR A 761 -40.08 62.90 -16.24
CA TYR A 761 -40.62 62.82 -17.60
C TYR A 761 -41.51 61.56 -17.71
N SER A 762 -42.82 61.75 -17.86
CA SER A 762 -43.80 60.67 -17.92
C SER A 762 -44.60 60.69 -19.23
N THR A 763 -44.65 59.58 -19.94
CA THR A 763 -45.38 59.43 -21.22
C THR A 763 -46.45 58.34 -21.20
N GLY A 764 -46.47 57.51 -20.16
CA GLY A 764 -47.42 56.40 -20.04
C GLY A 764 -48.86 56.88 -19.93
N ALA A 765 -49.77 56.23 -20.66
CA ALA A 765 -51.21 56.52 -20.53
C ALA A 765 -51.70 56.20 -19.12
N LYS A 766 -52.62 57.00 -18.57
CA LYS A 766 -53.19 56.87 -17.21
C LYS A 766 -52.14 56.91 -16.08
N ALA A 767 -50.95 57.46 -16.34
CA ALA A 767 -49.96 57.63 -15.28
C ALA A 767 -50.47 58.56 -14.17
N GLN A 768 -50.02 58.31 -12.95
CA GLN A 768 -50.29 59.15 -11.77
C GLN A 768 -48.98 59.77 -11.32
N VAL A 769 -48.89 61.10 -11.38
CA VAL A 769 -47.67 61.84 -11.00
C VAL A 769 -48.04 62.85 -9.92
N ALA A 770 -47.85 62.50 -8.66
CA ALA A 770 -48.25 63.38 -7.56
C ALA A 770 -47.22 63.49 -6.43
N ARG A 771 -47.24 64.62 -5.72
CA ARG A 771 -46.42 64.85 -4.52
C ARG A 771 -44.92 64.72 -4.75
N ASN A 772 -44.45 64.94 -5.97
CA ASN A 772 -43.03 64.91 -6.29
C ASN A 772 -42.41 66.30 -6.14
N THR A 773 -41.13 66.34 -5.79
CA THR A 773 -40.31 67.56 -5.68
C THR A 773 -39.31 67.59 -6.81
N THR A 774 -39.31 68.65 -7.62
CA THR A 774 -38.31 68.83 -8.70
C THR A 774 -37.65 70.19 -8.63
N LYS A 775 -36.31 70.23 -8.74
CA LYS A 775 -35.54 71.47 -8.53
C LYS A 775 -34.35 71.61 -9.47
N LYS A 776 -34.15 72.79 -10.06
CA LYS A 776 -32.92 73.13 -10.81
C LYS A 776 -32.58 72.19 -11.98
N ASN A 777 -33.59 71.63 -12.66
CA ASN A 777 -33.36 70.80 -13.85
C ASN A 777 -33.26 71.67 -15.12
N LYS A 778 -32.45 71.26 -16.11
CA LYS A 778 -32.17 72.07 -17.32
C LYS A 778 -33.28 72.06 -18.37
N VAL A 779 -34.30 71.22 -18.24
CA VAL A 779 -35.45 71.19 -19.14
C VAL A 779 -36.73 71.49 -18.35
N TYR A 780 -37.55 70.49 -18.05
CA TYR A 780 -38.76 70.65 -17.24
C TYR A 780 -38.54 70.18 -15.81
N GLY A 781 -39.26 70.73 -14.84
CA GLY A 781 -39.35 70.09 -13.52
C GLY A 781 -40.10 68.77 -13.65
N ILE A 782 -41.36 68.84 -14.08
CA ILE A 782 -42.20 67.68 -14.42
C ILE A 782 -42.81 67.88 -15.81
N TYR A 783 -42.71 66.86 -16.67
CA TYR A 783 -43.42 66.79 -17.96
C TYR A 783 -44.21 65.48 -18.06
N ALA A 784 -45.53 65.55 -18.19
CA ALA A 784 -46.40 64.37 -18.18
C ALA A 784 -47.43 64.35 -19.35
N LYS A 785 -47.05 63.73 -20.47
CA LYS A 785 -47.78 63.80 -21.77
C LYS A 785 -48.82 62.69 -22.00
N GLY A 786 -48.82 61.62 -21.22
CA GLY A 786 -49.63 60.42 -21.52
C GLY A 786 -51.15 60.68 -21.49
N LYS A 787 -51.91 60.06 -22.40
CA LYS A 787 -53.38 60.17 -22.42
C LYS A 787 -53.97 59.74 -21.07
N GLY A 788 -54.79 60.59 -20.46
CA GLY A 788 -55.41 60.32 -19.15
C GLY A 788 -54.46 60.44 -17.95
N THR A 789 -53.28 61.02 -18.11
CA THR A 789 -52.35 61.27 -17.01
C THR A 789 -52.95 62.24 -16.00
N ARG A 790 -52.83 61.88 -14.71
CA ARG A 790 -53.26 62.68 -13.56
C ARG A 790 -52.04 63.25 -12.86
N MET A 791 -52.01 64.57 -12.67
CA MET A 791 -50.97 65.27 -11.93
C MET A 791 -51.60 66.00 -10.74
N ALA A 792 -51.02 65.87 -9.55
CA ALA A 792 -51.55 66.54 -8.36
C ALA A 792 -50.43 66.88 -7.34
N CYS A 793 -50.56 68.00 -6.64
CA CYS A 793 -49.74 68.33 -5.45
C CYS A 793 -48.21 68.22 -5.66
N ASN A 794 -47.68 68.51 -6.84
CA ASN A 794 -46.24 68.47 -7.09
C ASN A 794 -45.58 69.83 -6.82
N THR A 795 -44.37 69.81 -6.24
CA THR A 795 -43.55 71.00 -6.00
C THR A 795 -42.45 71.08 -7.05
N SER A 796 -42.37 72.19 -7.79
CA SER A 796 -41.39 72.33 -8.88
C SER A 796 -40.83 73.74 -8.95
N THR A 797 -39.52 73.90 -8.78
CA THR A 797 -38.87 75.23 -8.69
C THR A 797 -37.52 75.32 -9.41
N GLY A 798 -37.22 76.49 -9.99
CA GLY A 798 -35.91 76.80 -10.58
C GLY A 798 -35.53 75.96 -11.80
N ASN A 799 -36.48 75.38 -12.54
CA ASN A 799 -36.20 74.59 -13.73
C ASN A 799 -36.17 75.48 -14.99
N LYS A 800 -35.24 75.22 -15.93
CA LYS A 800 -34.89 76.18 -17.00
C LYS A 800 -35.98 76.44 -18.04
N LYS A 801 -36.73 75.44 -18.52
CA LYS A 801 -37.80 75.65 -19.53
C LYS A 801 -39.15 75.94 -18.87
N LYS A 802 -39.63 75.05 -18.01
CA LYS A 802 -40.88 75.23 -17.25
C LYS A 802 -40.89 74.32 -16.03
N ASN A 803 -41.50 74.77 -14.94
CA ASN A 803 -41.61 73.95 -13.73
C ASN A 803 -42.53 72.73 -13.96
N VAL A 804 -43.69 72.91 -14.59
CA VAL A 804 -44.64 71.83 -14.89
C VAL A 804 -45.19 71.98 -16.31
N LYS A 805 -45.17 70.89 -17.09
CA LYS A 805 -45.82 70.76 -18.40
C LYS A 805 -46.70 69.51 -18.40
N ARG A 806 -47.95 69.66 -18.81
CA ARG A 806 -48.87 68.55 -19.07
C ARG A 806 -48.87 68.28 -20.57
#